data_AF-A0A495XBR0-F1
#
_entry.id   AF-A0A495XBR0-F1
#
_cell.length_a   1.000
_cell.length_b   1.000
_cell.length_c   1.000
_cell.angle_alpha   90.00
_cell.angle_beta   90.00
_cell.angle_gamma   90.00
#
_symmetry.space_group_name_H-M   'P 1'
#
loop_
_entity.id
_entity.type
_entity.pdbx_description
1 polymer ?
#
loop_
_entity_poly.entity_id
_entity_poly.type
_entity_poly.pdbx_seq_one_letter_code
_entity_poly.pdbx_strand_id
1 'polypeptide(L)'
;MTRTLVVVGHGMVGHRLVQALREKDVTDQWRIVVFAEEGRPAYDRVALSSYVDTWDAETLSLAPHEDPMVELNLNDLVVHIDRDNKVVRSMSGRAQSYDALVLATGSVPFVPPVPGRDLPGCHVYRTIEDLDAIRATVESAHSSGRHAGMVLGGGLLGLEAANALRGMGISPHVVELGPRLMPLQVDEGGAGLLRRLVEKLDLTVHTGTSASSIERDGDRLIAKLSNGTELDLDVVVFSAGIRPRDQLAREFDLAVGERGGIVVDSACRTSDPDIYAIGECANIGGVVYGLVAPGYSMAEVVADRLLGGTAEFPGADTSTKLKLLGVDVASFGDAHAQTEGALEVVVNDAVAGTYAKVVVSDDAKTLLGGILVGDASKYPVLRPLVGRPVPGDPVSLIGPAGGVELSLPNDAQVCSCHAVTKQHIVDVISTGEAVDVPGIKACTKAGTGCGSCVPMLKKLLSECGVEQSKALCEHFEQSRAELFEIVRVTGITTFTELISRYGRGRGCDLCKPAVASILASLDNGHVLEGEQAVLQDTNDRFLANLQRNGTYSVVPRIPGGEITPEKLIVIGEVARDFGLYTKITGGQRIDLFGATVDQLPQIWKRLVDAGFESGHAYGKALRTVKSCVGTTWCRYGVQDSVGLAIELELRYRGLRSPHKLKSAVSGCARECAEARGKDFGIIATEKGWNLYVGGNGGFTPRHADLLASDVDTETLIKLIDRFLMFYIRTADRLQRTSTWIESLEGGLDHLKAVIVDDSLGICADLEAAMAKHVDNYADEWRGVLEDPEKLARFTSFVNAPGTPDPTISFREERGQKVPVLLGIPEVVR
;
A
#
# COMPACT_ATOMS: atom_id res chain seq x y z
N MET A 1 3.96 49.20 -8.94
CA MET A 1 4.94 48.42 -9.73
C MET A 1 4.98 47.03 -9.13
N THR A 2 4.91 46.00 -9.97
CA THR A 2 5.06 44.61 -9.54
C THR A 2 6.49 44.38 -9.05
N ARG A 3 6.64 43.88 -7.83
CA ARG A 3 7.94 43.52 -7.23
C ARG A 3 8.39 42.15 -7.73
N THR A 4 9.69 41.89 -7.70
CA THR A 4 10.26 40.61 -8.13
C THR A 4 10.78 39.82 -6.93
N LEU A 5 10.21 38.63 -6.71
CA LEU A 5 10.74 37.62 -5.80
C LEU A 5 11.61 36.66 -6.60
N VAL A 6 12.86 36.46 -6.19
CA VAL A 6 13.70 35.38 -6.70
C VAL A 6 13.72 34.23 -5.70
N VAL A 7 13.46 33.01 -6.17
CA VAL A 7 13.54 31.78 -5.37
C VAL A 7 14.67 30.90 -5.90
N VAL A 8 15.64 30.59 -5.05
CA VAL A 8 16.78 29.74 -5.37
C VAL A 8 16.56 28.35 -4.81
N GLY A 9 16.20 27.41 -5.68
CA GLY A 9 15.84 26.04 -5.34
C GLY A 9 14.34 25.78 -5.53
N HIS A 10 14.03 24.73 -6.30
CA HIS A 10 12.66 24.33 -6.62
C HIS A 10 12.34 22.89 -6.15
N GLY A 11 12.80 22.54 -4.96
CA GLY A 11 12.32 21.35 -4.26
C GLY A 11 10.93 21.57 -3.66
N MET A 12 10.43 20.58 -2.91
CA MET A 12 9.10 20.62 -2.27
C MET A 12 8.84 21.94 -1.52
N VAL A 13 9.82 22.43 -0.75
CA VAL A 13 9.68 23.65 0.06
C VAL A 13 9.65 24.92 -0.79
N GLY A 14 10.52 25.01 -1.82
CA GLY A 14 10.51 26.14 -2.76
C GLY A 14 9.20 26.18 -3.55
N HIS A 15 8.71 25.03 -4.00
CA HIS A 15 7.39 24.90 -4.63
C HIS A 15 6.26 25.34 -3.67
N ARG A 16 6.29 24.91 -2.40
CA ARG A 16 5.27 25.33 -1.42
C ARG A 16 5.25 26.85 -1.22
N LEU A 17 6.42 27.51 -1.18
CA LEU A 17 6.48 28.97 -1.09
C LEU A 17 5.80 29.63 -2.28
N VAL A 18 6.12 29.18 -3.50
CA VAL A 18 5.49 29.70 -4.73
C VAL A 18 3.98 29.55 -4.64
N GLN A 19 3.50 28.35 -4.30
CA GLN A 19 2.08 28.06 -4.14
C GLN A 19 1.44 28.97 -3.08
N ALA A 20 2.01 29.05 -1.87
CA ALA A 20 1.45 29.81 -0.75
C ALA A 20 1.40 31.32 -1.06
N LEU A 21 2.43 31.84 -1.73
CA LEU A 21 2.44 33.25 -2.11
C LEU A 21 1.42 33.55 -3.19
N ARG A 22 1.28 32.70 -4.22
CA ARG A 22 0.27 32.89 -5.28
C ARG A 22 -1.16 32.71 -4.76
N GLU A 23 -1.39 31.83 -3.79
CA GLU A 23 -2.68 31.67 -3.11
C GLU A 23 -3.09 32.93 -2.32
N LYS A 24 -2.12 33.67 -1.76
CA LYS A 24 -2.37 34.83 -0.87
C LYS A 24 -2.25 36.19 -1.56
N ASP A 25 -1.42 36.31 -2.61
CA ASP A 25 -1.21 37.57 -3.35
C ASP A 25 -2.30 37.80 -4.41
N VAL A 26 -3.52 38.08 -3.94
CA VAL A 26 -4.70 38.33 -4.79
C VAL A 26 -4.62 39.62 -5.62
N THR A 27 -3.58 40.41 -5.42
CA THR A 27 -3.35 41.71 -6.09
C THR A 27 -2.17 41.70 -7.06
N ASP A 28 -1.54 40.54 -7.27
CA ASP A 28 -0.39 40.38 -8.16
C ASP A 28 0.75 41.38 -7.86
N GLN A 29 1.05 41.57 -6.58
CA GLN A 29 2.16 42.41 -6.12
C GLN A 29 3.52 41.81 -6.47
N TRP A 30 3.62 40.48 -6.54
CA TRP A 30 4.86 39.75 -6.74
C TRP A 30 4.86 38.92 -8.02
N ARG A 31 5.82 39.23 -8.90
CA ARG A 31 6.32 38.31 -9.92
C ARG A 31 7.37 37.40 -9.30
N ILE A 32 7.29 36.11 -9.56
CA ILE A 32 8.20 35.11 -8.98
C ILE A 32 9.10 34.56 -10.09
N VAL A 33 10.42 34.58 -9.87
CA VAL A 33 11.41 33.97 -10.75
C VAL A 33 12.14 32.88 -9.97
N VAL A 34 11.93 31.64 -10.37
CA VAL A 34 12.51 30.47 -9.73
C VAL A 34 13.72 30.00 -10.54
N PHE A 35 14.82 29.74 -9.85
CA PHE A 35 16.00 29.08 -10.40
C PHE A 35 16.17 27.71 -9.75
N ALA A 36 16.27 26.66 -10.57
CA ALA A 36 16.47 25.29 -10.15
C ALA A 36 17.69 24.69 -10.83
N GLU A 37 18.54 24.02 -10.06
CA GLU A 37 19.67 23.25 -10.61
C GLU A 37 19.19 21.98 -11.33
N GLU A 38 18.17 21.32 -10.79
CA GLU A 38 17.61 20.10 -11.39
C GLU A 38 16.87 20.43 -12.69
N GLY A 39 16.93 19.52 -13.65
CA GLY A 39 16.28 19.65 -14.96
C GLY A 39 14.78 19.36 -14.95
N ARG A 40 14.19 19.22 -13.77
CA ARG A 40 12.78 18.83 -13.56
C ARG A 40 12.05 19.85 -12.69
N PRO A 41 10.75 20.06 -12.92
CA PRO A 41 9.87 20.72 -11.95
C PRO A 41 9.87 20.00 -10.59
N ALA A 42 9.34 20.68 -9.58
CA ALA A 42 9.27 20.11 -8.23
C ALA A 42 8.48 18.78 -8.18
N TYR A 43 9.01 17.82 -7.43
CA TYR A 43 8.43 16.50 -7.21
C TYR A 43 8.50 16.12 -5.72
N ASP A 44 7.70 15.13 -5.32
CA ASP A 44 7.66 14.60 -3.95
C ASP A 44 8.89 13.73 -3.68
N ARG A 45 9.90 14.35 -3.06
CA ARG A 45 11.13 13.67 -2.63
C ARG A 45 10.93 12.80 -1.39
N VAL A 46 9.88 13.02 -0.60
CA VAL A 46 9.54 12.14 0.53
C VAL A 46 9.04 10.80 0.03
N ALA A 47 8.37 10.79 -1.13
CA ALA A 47 7.94 9.57 -1.82
C ALA A 47 9.00 9.01 -2.81
N LEU A 48 10.26 9.47 -2.76
CA LEU A 48 11.28 9.04 -3.72
C LEU A 48 11.45 7.50 -3.79
N SER A 49 11.26 6.80 -2.67
CA SER A 49 11.34 5.35 -2.65
C SER A 49 10.23 4.65 -3.45
N SER A 50 9.07 5.27 -3.70
CA SER A 50 8.03 4.67 -4.56
C SER A 50 8.34 4.80 -6.04
N TYR A 51 9.34 5.60 -6.43
CA TYR A 51 9.79 5.69 -7.82
C TYR A 51 10.20 4.32 -8.37
N VAL A 52 10.80 3.46 -7.54
CA VAL A 52 11.26 2.12 -7.95
C VAL A 52 10.12 1.14 -8.26
N ASP A 53 8.89 1.45 -7.86
CA ASP A 53 7.73 0.60 -8.10
C ASP A 53 7.25 0.69 -9.55
N THR A 54 7.39 1.87 -10.18
CA THR A 54 6.88 2.17 -11.53
C THR A 54 7.96 2.62 -12.51
N TRP A 55 9.07 3.16 -12.00
CA TRP A 55 10.10 3.89 -12.76
C TRP A 55 9.54 5.06 -13.58
N ASP A 56 8.38 5.59 -13.17
CA ASP A 56 7.71 6.69 -13.82
C ASP A 56 7.77 7.96 -12.93
N ALA A 57 8.54 8.94 -13.37
CA ALA A 57 8.80 10.17 -12.62
C ALA A 57 7.54 11.04 -12.49
N GLU A 58 6.58 10.90 -13.41
CA GLU A 58 5.32 11.64 -13.34
C GLU A 58 4.50 11.27 -12.10
N THR A 59 4.66 10.06 -11.57
CA THR A 59 3.99 9.62 -10.34
C THR A 59 4.41 10.41 -9.09
N LEU A 60 5.55 11.09 -9.14
CA LEU A 60 6.06 11.96 -8.06
C LEU A 60 5.84 13.45 -8.34
N SER A 61 5.31 13.83 -9.50
CA SER A 61 5.16 15.24 -9.89
C SER A 61 4.23 15.99 -8.93
N LEU A 62 4.64 17.18 -8.45
CA LEU A 62 3.80 18.06 -7.62
C LEU A 62 2.88 18.97 -8.45
N ALA A 63 2.73 18.68 -9.75
CA ALA A 63 2.06 19.48 -10.78
C ALA A 63 2.72 20.86 -11.04
N PRO A 64 2.93 21.24 -12.31
CA PRO A 64 3.50 22.55 -12.65
C PRO A 64 2.52 23.68 -12.35
N HIS A 65 3.04 24.83 -11.91
CA HIS A 65 2.28 26.08 -11.87
C HIS A 65 2.20 26.69 -13.27
N GLU A 66 1.05 26.60 -13.92
CA GLU A 66 0.76 27.37 -15.13
C GLU A 66 0.23 28.76 -14.75
N ASP A 67 1.08 29.59 -14.13
CA ASP A 67 0.76 30.96 -13.74
C ASP A 67 1.68 31.95 -14.50
N PRO A 68 1.14 32.94 -15.24
CA PRO A 68 1.95 33.92 -15.98
C PRO A 68 2.86 34.80 -15.07
N MET A 69 2.60 34.84 -13.77
CA MET A 69 3.43 35.56 -12.79
C MET A 69 4.58 34.72 -12.25
N VAL A 70 4.68 33.45 -12.62
CA VAL A 70 5.74 32.53 -12.20
C VAL A 70 6.61 32.14 -13.40
N GLU A 71 7.88 32.47 -13.32
CA GLU A 71 8.88 32.07 -14.30
C GLU A 71 9.78 30.98 -13.70
N LEU A 72 9.79 29.79 -14.31
CA LEU A 72 10.60 28.66 -13.86
C LEU A 72 11.81 28.44 -14.77
N ASN A 73 13.01 28.57 -14.21
CA ASN A 73 14.29 28.34 -14.89
C ASN A 73 14.91 27.04 -14.37
N LEU A 74 14.76 25.95 -15.13
CA LEU A 74 15.37 24.65 -14.84
C LEU A 74 16.79 24.56 -15.41
N ASN A 75 17.62 23.66 -14.86
CA ASN A 75 19.03 23.51 -15.22
C ASN A 75 19.85 24.82 -15.11
N ASP A 76 19.46 25.73 -14.23
CA ASP A 76 20.12 27.04 -14.10
C ASP A 76 20.37 27.37 -12.63
N LEU A 77 21.46 26.81 -12.10
CA LEU A 77 21.92 27.02 -10.73
C LEU A 77 22.31 28.49 -10.50
N VAL A 78 21.85 29.10 -9.42
CA VAL A 78 22.40 30.39 -8.96
C VAL A 78 23.79 30.18 -8.37
N VAL A 79 24.77 30.92 -8.90
CA VAL A 79 26.19 30.81 -8.52
C VAL A 79 26.72 32.09 -7.87
N HIS A 80 25.97 33.19 -7.93
CA HIS A 80 26.40 34.47 -7.36
C HIS A 80 25.23 35.31 -6.84
N ILE A 81 25.43 35.97 -5.70
CA ILE A 81 24.50 36.95 -5.12
C ILE A 81 25.25 38.27 -4.94
N ASP A 82 24.84 39.30 -5.68
CA ASP A 82 25.26 40.68 -5.50
C ASP A 82 24.23 41.41 -4.63
N ARG A 83 24.54 41.53 -3.34
CA ARG A 83 23.62 42.08 -2.33
C ARG A 83 23.46 43.60 -2.47
N ASP A 84 24.53 44.30 -2.83
CA ASP A 84 24.54 45.75 -2.96
C ASP A 84 23.65 46.20 -4.13
N ASN A 85 23.71 45.49 -5.25
CA ASN A 85 22.89 45.77 -6.43
C ASN A 85 21.58 44.98 -6.48
N LYS A 86 21.33 44.09 -5.51
CA LYS A 86 20.19 43.17 -5.45
C LYS A 86 19.99 42.36 -6.73
N VAL A 87 21.05 41.66 -7.16
CA VAL A 87 21.06 40.84 -8.38
C VAL A 87 21.60 39.44 -8.06
N VAL A 88 20.92 38.40 -8.55
CA VAL A 88 21.50 37.06 -8.63
C VAL A 88 22.06 36.81 -10.02
N ARG A 89 23.13 36.02 -10.12
CA ARG A 89 23.61 35.48 -11.39
C ARG A 89 23.56 33.96 -11.38
N SER A 90 22.98 33.40 -12.43
CA SER A 90 22.93 31.96 -12.63
C SER A 90 24.08 31.44 -13.48
N MET A 91 24.24 30.12 -13.53
CA MET A 91 25.31 29.42 -14.23
C MET A 91 25.25 29.67 -15.75
N SER A 92 24.06 29.91 -16.31
CA SER A 92 23.90 30.34 -17.71
C SER A 92 24.42 31.75 -18.00
N GLY A 93 24.81 32.51 -16.96
CA GLY A 93 25.24 33.90 -17.04
C GLY A 93 24.08 34.90 -16.95
N ARG A 94 22.83 34.44 -16.78
CA ARG A 94 21.67 35.32 -16.62
C ARG A 94 21.78 36.11 -15.33
N ALA A 95 21.60 37.42 -15.43
CA ALA A 95 21.47 38.33 -14.28
C ALA A 95 19.98 38.62 -14.04
N GLN A 96 19.53 38.45 -12.79
CA GLN A 96 18.15 38.70 -12.38
C GLN A 96 18.11 39.59 -11.14
N SER A 97 17.56 40.80 -11.28
CA SER A 97 17.30 41.69 -10.13
C SER A 97 16.17 41.16 -9.27
N TYR A 98 16.22 41.45 -7.98
CA TYR A 98 15.20 41.07 -7.01
C TYR A 98 14.85 42.22 -6.05
N ASP A 99 13.59 42.25 -5.62
CA ASP A 99 13.15 43.03 -4.46
C ASP A 99 13.26 42.21 -3.18
N ALA A 100 13.04 40.89 -3.27
CA ALA A 100 13.30 39.92 -2.22
C ALA A 100 13.91 38.63 -2.80
N LEU A 101 14.78 37.97 -2.04
CA LEU A 101 15.44 36.73 -2.41
C LEU A 101 15.16 35.65 -1.36
N VAL A 102 14.79 34.45 -1.80
CA VAL A 102 14.61 33.30 -0.91
C VAL A 102 15.55 32.17 -1.31
N LEU A 103 16.39 31.75 -0.36
CA LEU A 103 17.27 30.61 -0.47
C LEU A 103 16.54 29.36 0.03
N ALA A 104 16.14 28.49 -0.90
CA ALA A 104 15.47 27.21 -0.67
C ALA A 104 16.33 26.06 -1.23
N THR A 105 17.64 26.15 -1.04
CA THR A 105 18.65 25.26 -1.64
C THR A 105 18.68 23.85 -1.04
N GLY A 106 18.01 23.64 0.09
CA GLY A 106 17.90 22.33 0.73
C GLY A 106 19.26 21.82 1.26
N SER A 107 19.53 20.55 1.03
CA SER A 107 20.72 19.86 1.54
C SER A 107 21.39 18.97 0.48
N VAL A 108 22.65 18.62 0.70
CA VAL A 108 23.39 17.59 -0.03
C VAL A 108 23.58 16.34 0.82
N PRO A 109 23.64 15.14 0.20
CA PRO A 109 24.05 13.92 0.89
C PRO A 109 25.45 14.07 1.51
N PHE A 110 25.60 13.64 2.76
CA PHE A 110 26.90 13.52 3.39
C PHE A 110 27.55 12.20 2.96
N VAL A 111 28.67 12.29 2.24
CA VAL A 111 29.50 11.15 1.87
C VAL A 111 30.72 11.10 2.80
N PRO A 112 30.85 10.09 3.69
CA PRO A 112 32.00 9.98 4.57
C PRO A 112 33.33 9.90 3.80
N PRO A 113 34.47 10.30 4.40
CA PRO A 113 35.78 10.32 3.74
C PRO A 113 36.40 8.92 3.66
N VAL A 114 35.69 7.97 3.03
CA VAL A 114 36.16 6.60 2.80
C VAL A 114 37.02 6.58 1.53
N PRO A 115 38.27 6.08 1.57
CA PRO A 115 39.06 5.84 0.36
C PRO A 115 38.27 5.02 -0.67
N GLY A 116 38.24 5.48 -1.92
CA GLY A 116 37.52 4.81 -3.01
C GLY A 116 36.04 5.13 -3.14
N ARG A 117 35.49 6.06 -2.33
CA ARG A 117 34.09 6.51 -2.40
C ARG A 117 33.66 7.09 -3.76
N ASP A 118 34.62 7.55 -4.57
CA ASP A 118 34.39 8.20 -5.86
C ASP A 118 34.53 7.22 -7.04
N LEU A 119 34.68 5.91 -6.77
CA LEU A 119 34.76 4.87 -7.80
C LEU A 119 33.42 4.72 -8.55
N PRO A 120 33.44 4.37 -9.85
CA PRO A 120 32.23 3.95 -10.56
C PRO A 120 31.50 2.84 -9.80
N GLY A 121 30.16 2.95 -9.69
CA GLY A 121 29.32 2.07 -8.88
C GLY A 121 29.08 2.55 -7.45
N CYS A 122 29.69 3.67 -7.05
CA CYS A 122 29.38 4.38 -5.81
C CYS A 122 28.40 5.55 -6.07
N HIS A 123 27.27 5.56 -5.38
CA HIS A 123 26.17 6.51 -5.58
C HIS A 123 25.73 7.15 -4.27
N VAL A 124 24.99 8.25 -4.39
CA VAL A 124 24.20 8.82 -3.30
C VAL A 124 22.72 8.51 -3.55
N TYR A 125 21.84 8.80 -2.58
CA TYR A 125 20.40 8.53 -2.69
C TYR A 125 19.61 9.80 -2.32
N ARG A 126 19.26 10.64 -3.31
CA ARG A 126 18.64 11.93 -3.04
C ARG A 126 17.73 12.48 -4.15
N THR A 127 18.04 12.27 -5.42
CA THR A 127 17.23 12.72 -6.58
C THR A 127 16.72 11.55 -7.40
N ILE A 128 15.82 11.81 -8.35
CA ILE A 128 15.39 10.80 -9.33
C ILE A 128 16.59 10.36 -10.19
N GLU A 129 17.45 11.30 -10.59
CA GLU A 129 18.67 11.01 -11.35
C GLU A 129 19.64 10.11 -10.57
N ASP A 130 19.72 10.24 -9.25
CA ASP A 130 20.51 9.32 -8.41
C ASP A 130 19.96 7.88 -8.50
N LEU A 131 18.63 7.72 -8.42
CA LEU A 131 17.98 6.41 -8.53
C LEU A 131 18.14 5.81 -9.94
N ASP A 132 18.05 6.63 -10.99
CA ASP A 132 18.33 6.21 -12.37
C ASP A 132 19.79 5.75 -12.54
N ALA A 133 20.74 6.46 -11.94
CA ALA A 133 22.16 6.08 -11.96
C ALA A 133 22.43 4.78 -11.19
N ILE A 134 21.79 4.59 -10.03
CA ILE A 134 21.83 3.34 -9.27
C ILE A 134 21.27 2.20 -10.12
N ARG A 135 20.09 2.40 -10.74
CA ARG A 135 19.46 1.41 -11.62
C ARG A 135 20.36 1.03 -12.78
N ALA A 136 20.93 1.99 -13.49
CA ALA A 136 21.81 1.74 -14.62
C ALA A 136 23.04 0.91 -14.20
N THR A 137 23.60 1.21 -13.03
CA THR A 137 24.74 0.45 -12.48
C THR A 137 24.33 -0.99 -12.17
N VAL A 138 23.18 -1.19 -11.50
CA VAL A 138 22.63 -2.51 -11.20
C VAL A 138 22.35 -3.31 -12.48
N GLU A 139 21.73 -2.71 -13.49
CA GLU A 139 21.45 -3.35 -14.79
C GLU A 139 22.74 -3.70 -15.54
N SER A 140 23.79 -2.88 -15.44
CA SER A 140 25.08 -3.15 -16.09
C SER A 140 25.86 -4.30 -15.44
N ALA A 141 25.60 -4.60 -14.17
CA ALA A 141 26.34 -5.60 -13.40
C ALA A 141 25.93 -7.06 -13.68
N HIS A 142 25.10 -7.33 -14.70
CA HIS A 142 24.60 -8.67 -15.05
C HIS A 142 25.68 -9.63 -15.59
N SER A 143 26.47 -10.17 -14.66
CA SER A 143 27.26 -11.40 -14.82
C SER A 143 26.76 -12.45 -13.82
N SER A 144 26.79 -13.72 -14.20
CA SER A 144 26.16 -14.81 -13.45
C SER A 144 26.63 -14.93 -11.99
N GLY A 145 25.72 -14.76 -11.02
CA GLY A 145 26.01 -14.87 -9.58
C GLY A 145 24.90 -14.29 -8.68
N ARG A 146 25.15 -14.18 -7.37
CA ARG A 146 24.31 -13.40 -6.43
C ARG A 146 24.77 -11.94 -6.46
N HIS A 147 23.85 -11.03 -6.73
CA HIS A 147 24.13 -9.59 -6.77
C HIS A 147 24.00 -8.98 -5.39
N ALA A 148 24.98 -8.18 -4.97
CA ALA A 148 25.04 -7.63 -3.62
C ALA A 148 25.38 -6.13 -3.66
N GLY A 149 24.86 -5.37 -2.71
CA GLY A 149 25.07 -3.93 -2.65
C GLY A 149 25.20 -3.45 -1.23
N MET A 150 26.01 -2.43 -0.98
CA MET A 150 26.18 -1.84 0.35
C MET A 150 25.43 -0.52 0.44
N VAL A 151 24.61 -0.36 1.47
CA VAL A 151 24.08 0.93 1.88
C VAL A 151 24.81 1.39 3.13
N LEU A 152 25.57 2.46 3.03
CA LEU A 152 26.31 3.04 4.14
C LEU A 152 25.42 4.09 4.85
N GLY A 153 24.87 3.70 5.98
CA GLY A 153 23.91 4.43 6.81
C GLY A 153 22.68 3.59 7.10
N GLY A 154 22.38 3.34 8.38
CA GLY A 154 21.23 2.58 8.88
C GLY A 154 20.10 3.45 9.42
N GLY A 155 20.01 4.71 8.96
CA GLY A 155 18.89 5.62 9.26
C GLY A 155 17.68 5.41 8.35
N LEU A 156 16.70 6.31 8.42
CA LEU A 156 15.45 6.27 7.63
C LEU A 156 15.72 6.07 6.12
N LEU A 157 16.45 7.02 5.51
CA LEU A 157 16.78 6.97 4.07
C LEU A 157 17.65 5.77 3.70
N GLY A 158 18.50 5.30 4.61
CA GLY A 158 19.37 4.16 4.36
C GLY A 158 18.58 2.86 4.26
N LEU A 159 17.59 2.67 5.13
CA LEU A 159 16.69 1.52 5.07
C LEU A 159 15.74 1.58 3.87
N GLU A 160 15.35 2.78 3.42
CA GLU A 160 14.63 2.96 2.15
C GLU A 160 15.50 2.63 0.94
N ALA A 161 16.74 3.12 0.89
CA ALA A 161 17.69 2.80 -0.17
C ALA A 161 17.99 1.29 -0.22
N ALA A 162 18.10 0.63 0.93
CA ALA A 162 18.26 -0.82 1.00
C ALA A 162 17.05 -1.56 0.43
N ASN A 163 15.83 -1.05 0.67
CA ASN A 163 14.62 -1.58 0.05
C ASN A 163 14.58 -1.36 -1.46
N ALA A 164 15.00 -0.18 -1.93
CA ALA A 164 15.11 0.12 -3.36
C ALA A 164 16.05 -0.87 -4.05
N LEU A 165 17.26 -1.08 -3.52
CA LEU A 165 18.21 -2.07 -4.03
C LEU A 165 17.62 -3.48 -4.05
N ARG A 166 16.92 -3.88 -2.98
CA ARG A 166 16.21 -5.16 -2.91
C ARG A 166 15.14 -5.29 -4.00
N GLY A 167 14.38 -4.23 -4.27
CA GLY A 167 13.41 -4.16 -5.36
C GLY A 167 14.03 -4.38 -6.74
N MET A 168 15.31 -3.98 -6.90
CA MET A 168 16.10 -4.19 -8.12
C MET A 168 16.79 -5.56 -8.17
N GLY A 169 16.57 -6.45 -7.19
CA GLY A 169 17.16 -7.79 -7.15
C GLY A 169 18.57 -7.87 -6.55
N ILE A 170 19.06 -6.79 -5.94
CA ILE A 170 20.32 -6.75 -5.19
C ILE A 170 20.07 -7.26 -3.75
N SER A 171 21.00 -8.04 -3.19
CA SER A 171 21.02 -8.37 -1.76
C SER A 171 21.73 -7.26 -0.96
N PRO A 172 20.99 -6.42 -0.22
CA PRO A 172 21.58 -5.26 0.46
C PRO A 172 22.28 -5.62 1.78
N HIS A 173 23.47 -5.06 1.96
CA HIS A 173 24.19 -4.94 3.22
C HIS A 173 24.02 -3.52 3.77
N VAL A 174 23.37 -3.37 4.92
CA VAL A 174 23.23 -2.07 5.60
C VAL A 174 24.35 -1.93 6.61
N VAL A 175 25.21 -0.93 6.44
CA VAL A 175 26.36 -0.64 7.31
C VAL A 175 26.08 0.62 8.11
N GLU A 176 25.98 0.49 9.42
CA GLU A 176 25.70 1.59 10.35
C GLU A 176 26.83 1.74 11.37
N LEU A 177 27.34 2.97 11.50
CA LEU A 177 28.41 3.31 12.44
C LEU A 177 27.94 3.15 13.89
N GLY A 178 26.71 3.58 14.18
CA GLY A 178 26.10 3.43 15.49
C GLY A 178 25.86 1.96 15.86
N PRO A 179 25.69 1.65 17.15
CA PRO A 179 25.49 0.28 17.61
C PRO A 179 24.17 -0.34 17.14
N ARG A 180 23.24 0.49 16.63
CA ARG A 180 21.87 0.10 16.28
C ARG A 180 21.36 0.86 15.05
N LEU A 181 20.35 0.30 14.38
CA LEU A 181 19.61 0.96 13.31
C LEU A 181 18.80 2.14 13.86
N MET A 182 18.58 3.16 13.02
CA MET A 182 17.80 4.36 13.32
C MET A 182 18.11 4.97 14.71
N PRO A 183 19.39 5.21 15.05
CA PRO A 183 19.81 5.53 16.42
C PRO A 183 19.21 6.83 16.99
N LEU A 184 18.73 7.72 16.10
CA LEU A 184 18.02 8.95 16.48
C LEU A 184 16.55 8.70 16.84
N GLN A 185 15.90 7.69 16.26
CA GLN A 185 14.47 7.44 16.38
C GLN A 185 14.13 6.26 17.31
N VAL A 186 14.99 5.24 17.38
CA VAL A 186 14.70 4.02 18.14
C VAL A 186 15.74 3.75 19.24
N ASP A 187 15.26 3.21 20.35
CA ASP A 187 16.07 2.73 21.45
C ASP A 187 16.58 1.30 21.18
N GLU A 188 17.29 0.73 22.15
CA GLU A 188 17.90 -0.60 22.00
C GLU A 188 16.86 -1.70 21.79
N GLY A 189 15.74 -1.65 22.52
CA GLY A 189 14.66 -2.63 22.42
C GLY A 189 13.95 -2.58 21.06
N GLY A 190 13.57 -1.38 20.62
CA GLY A 190 12.96 -1.16 19.31
C GLY A 190 13.91 -1.52 18.17
N ALA A 191 15.20 -1.19 18.28
CA ALA A 191 16.20 -1.53 17.28
C ALA A 191 16.45 -3.04 17.17
N GLY A 192 16.44 -3.77 18.28
CA GLY A 192 16.60 -5.22 18.30
C GLY A 192 15.47 -5.92 17.52
N LEU A 193 14.22 -5.47 17.73
CA LEU A 193 13.09 -5.95 16.94
C LEU A 193 13.20 -5.52 15.47
N LEU A 194 13.53 -4.25 15.21
CA LEU A 194 13.69 -3.73 13.84
C LEU A 194 14.71 -4.55 13.04
N ARG A 195 15.90 -4.82 13.61
CA ARG A 195 16.93 -5.68 13.01
C ARG A 195 16.34 -7.04 12.62
N ARG A 196 15.65 -7.72 13.55
CA ARG A 196 15.05 -9.04 13.28
C ARG A 196 14.00 -8.99 12.18
N LEU A 197 13.21 -7.92 12.12
CA LEU A 197 12.19 -7.76 11.09
C LEU A 197 12.79 -7.49 9.71
N VAL A 198 13.82 -6.64 9.61
CA VAL A 198 14.47 -6.36 8.32
C VAL A 198 15.33 -7.51 7.81
N GLU A 199 15.99 -8.27 8.69
CA GLU A 199 16.79 -9.46 8.30
C GLU A 199 15.91 -10.57 7.71
N LYS A 200 14.67 -10.73 8.18
CA LYS A 200 13.68 -11.63 7.56
C LYS A 200 13.33 -11.26 6.12
N LEU A 201 13.70 -10.06 5.68
CA LEU A 201 13.43 -9.53 4.35
C LEU A 201 14.67 -9.60 3.44
N ASP A 202 15.68 -10.38 3.82
CA ASP A 202 16.95 -10.59 3.10
C ASP A 202 17.89 -9.37 3.12
N LEU A 203 17.76 -8.50 4.12
CA LEU A 203 18.77 -7.48 4.43
C LEU A 203 19.82 -8.06 5.38
N THR A 204 21.09 -7.77 5.14
CA THR A 204 22.17 -8.08 6.08
C THR A 204 22.60 -6.81 6.82
N VAL A 205 22.49 -6.80 8.15
CA VAL A 205 22.75 -5.60 8.95
C VAL A 205 24.10 -5.70 9.67
N HIS A 206 24.96 -4.70 9.46
CA HIS A 206 26.24 -4.51 10.11
C HIS A 206 26.19 -3.22 10.94
N THR A 207 26.07 -3.33 12.26
CA THR A 207 26.07 -2.18 13.18
C THR A 207 27.38 -2.09 13.95
N GLY A 208 27.70 -0.91 14.48
CA GLY A 208 28.94 -0.66 15.22
C GLY A 208 30.18 -0.74 14.33
N THR A 209 30.05 -0.54 13.02
CA THR A 209 31.13 -0.67 12.05
C THR A 209 30.99 0.35 10.92
N SER A 210 32.08 0.59 10.21
CA SER A 210 32.17 1.57 9.13
C SER A 210 32.95 1.01 7.95
N ALA A 211 32.77 1.55 6.75
CA ALA A 211 33.66 1.24 5.64
C ALA A 211 35.02 1.94 5.84
N SER A 212 36.10 1.15 5.78
CA SER A 212 37.49 1.59 5.89
C SER A 212 38.12 1.88 4.52
N SER A 213 37.75 1.10 3.49
CA SER A 213 38.08 1.36 2.09
C SER A 213 37.06 0.71 1.16
N ILE A 214 36.97 1.24 -0.06
CA ILE A 214 36.29 0.64 -1.20
C ILE A 214 37.33 0.50 -2.30
N GLU A 215 37.53 -0.71 -2.80
CA GLU A 215 38.53 -1.03 -3.81
C GLU A 215 37.82 -1.64 -5.02
N ARG A 216 38.39 -1.46 -6.22
CA ARG A 216 37.85 -2.06 -7.44
C ARG A 216 38.56 -3.39 -7.71
N ASP A 217 37.79 -4.44 -7.96
CA ASP A 217 38.27 -5.74 -8.41
C ASP A 217 37.53 -6.17 -9.68
N GLY A 218 38.16 -5.96 -10.83
CA GLY A 218 37.51 -6.10 -12.14
C GLY A 218 36.31 -5.15 -12.29
N ASP A 219 35.13 -5.73 -12.46
CA ASP A 219 33.86 -5.01 -12.56
C ASP A 219 33.10 -4.90 -11.23
N ARG A 220 33.68 -5.43 -10.13
CA ARG A 220 33.07 -5.40 -8.79
C ARG A 220 33.78 -4.43 -7.85
N LEU A 221 33.12 -4.14 -6.74
CA LEU A 221 33.60 -3.32 -5.64
C LEU A 221 33.81 -4.19 -4.39
N ILE A 222 35.00 -4.10 -3.79
CA ILE A 222 35.32 -4.73 -2.51
C ILE A 222 35.31 -3.67 -1.42
N ALA A 223 34.34 -3.71 -0.51
CA ALA A 223 34.31 -2.83 0.65
C ALA A 223 34.88 -3.54 1.89
N LYS A 224 35.92 -2.95 2.49
CA LYS A 224 36.52 -3.44 3.75
C LYS A 224 35.93 -2.69 4.93
N LEU A 225 35.29 -3.39 5.85
CA LEU A 225 34.71 -2.81 7.05
C LEU A 225 35.72 -2.74 8.19
N SER A 226 35.56 -1.80 9.12
CA SER A 226 36.47 -1.57 10.25
C SER A 226 36.50 -2.72 11.28
N ASN A 227 35.51 -3.62 11.23
CA ASN A 227 35.50 -4.87 11.99
C ASN A 227 36.19 -6.05 11.29
N GLY A 228 36.81 -5.82 10.12
CA GLY A 228 37.53 -6.84 9.35
C GLY A 228 36.67 -7.63 8.36
N THR A 229 35.36 -7.38 8.27
CA THR A 229 34.51 -7.98 7.23
C THR A 229 34.81 -7.37 5.87
N GLU A 230 34.95 -8.21 4.84
CA GLU A 230 35.03 -7.78 3.44
C GLU A 230 33.71 -8.10 2.73
N LEU A 231 33.22 -7.16 1.92
CA LEU A 231 31.99 -7.30 1.14
C LEU A 231 32.32 -7.18 -0.35
N ASP A 232 31.87 -8.16 -1.14
CA ASP A 232 31.94 -8.17 -2.60
C ASP A 232 30.61 -7.68 -3.18
N LEU A 233 30.65 -6.56 -3.92
CA LEU A 233 29.50 -5.70 -4.20
C LEU A 233 29.47 -5.28 -5.67
N ASP A 234 28.27 -5.11 -6.20
CA ASP A 234 28.02 -4.51 -7.50
C ASP A 234 27.79 -2.99 -7.40
N VAL A 235 27.27 -2.54 -6.24
CA VAL A 235 26.87 -1.16 -6.02
C VAL A 235 27.06 -0.74 -4.57
N VAL A 236 27.47 0.52 -4.36
CA VAL A 236 27.55 1.17 -3.05
C VAL A 236 26.66 2.40 -3.06
N VAL A 237 25.83 2.57 -2.03
CA VAL A 237 24.95 3.72 -1.85
C VAL A 237 25.27 4.41 -0.52
N PHE A 238 25.59 5.69 -0.56
CA PHE A 238 25.83 6.51 0.63
C PHE A 238 24.54 7.18 1.10
N SER A 239 24.15 6.88 2.33
CA SER A 239 23.00 7.46 3.03
C SER A 239 23.35 7.78 4.49
N ALA A 240 24.50 8.42 4.72
CA ALA A 240 25.04 8.72 6.05
C ALA A 240 24.54 10.05 6.65
N GLY A 241 23.39 10.55 6.17
CA GLY A 241 22.80 11.83 6.54
C GLY A 241 23.01 12.92 5.49
N ILE A 242 22.62 14.15 5.83
CA ILE A 242 22.65 15.31 4.92
C ILE A 242 23.41 16.48 5.53
N ARG A 243 23.79 17.45 4.69
CA ARG A 243 24.38 18.74 5.09
C ARG A 243 23.65 19.89 4.41
N PRO A 244 23.32 20.98 5.13
CA PRO A 244 22.71 22.18 4.53
C PRO A 244 23.52 22.69 3.34
N ARG A 245 22.83 23.10 2.25
CA ARG A 245 23.48 23.78 1.13
C ARG A 245 23.58 25.28 1.41
N ASP A 246 24.53 25.63 2.27
CA ASP A 246 24.78 27.00 2.73
C ASP A 246 25.91 27.72 1.97
N GLN A 247 26.41 27.15 0.87
CA GLN A 247 27.57 27.67 0.14
C GLN A 247 27.38 29.12 -0.36
N LEU A 248 26.20 29.43 -0.94
CA LEU A 248 25.88 30.81 -1.33
C LEU A 248 25.93 31.77 -0.14
N ALA A 249 25.49 31.36 1.04
CA ALA A 249 25.55 32.21 2.24
C ALA A 249 27.00 32.45 2.68
N ARG A 250 27.86 31.43 2.62
CA ARG A 250 29.29 31.54 2.96
C ARG A 250 30.06 32.45 2.01
N GLU A 251 29.76 32.36 0.71
CA GLU A 251 30.47 33.13 -0.32
C GLU A 251 30.01 34.59 -0.38
N PHE A 252 28.79 34.91 0.08
CA PHE A 252 28.18 36.25 -0.05
C PHE A 252 27.86 36.91 1.31
N ASP A 253 28.68 36.63 2.32
CA ASP A 253 28.68 37.29 3.64
C ASP A 253 27.33 37.25 4.38
N LEU A 254 26.59 36.16 4.25
CA LEU A 254 25.44 35.87 5.11
C LEU A 254 25.88 35.01 6.29
N ALA A 255 25.26 35.24 7.45
CA ALA A 255 25.56 34.48 8.65
C ALA A 255 25.23 32.98 8.46
N VAL A 256 26.16 32.11 8.88
CA VAL A 256 26.02 30.65 8.81
C VAL A 256 26.30 30.05 10.19
N GLY A 257 25.48 29.08 10.59
CA GLY A 257 25.58 28.45 11.91
C GLY A 257 26.88 27.64 12.07
N GLU A 258 27.29 27.41 13.32
CA GLU A 258 28.54 26.68 13.64
C GLU A 258 28.59 25.28 13.01
N ARG A 259 27.42 24.61 12.92
CA ARG A 259 27.27 23.28 12.30
C ARG A 259 26.75 23.34 10.86
N GLY A 260 26.76 24.52 10.25
CA GLY A 260 26.19 24.82 8.94
C GLY A 260 24.73 25.29 8.99
N GLY A 261 24.23 25.64 7.80
CA GLY A 261 22.91 26.22 7.57
C GLY A 261 22.89 27.74 7.72
N ILE A 262 22.08 28.39 6.89
CA ILE A 262 21.95 29.84 6.78
C ILE A 262 21.19 30.34 8.00
N VAL A 263 21.80 31.19 8.83
CA VAL A 263 21.18 31.68 10.06
C VAL A 263 20.00 32.56 9.72
N VAL A 264 18.85 32.26 10.31
CA VAL A 264 17.62 33.04 10.18
C VAL A 264 16.93 33.31 11.51
N ASP A 265 16.18 34.41 11.56
CA ASP A 265 15.26 34.73 12.67
C ASP A 265 13.95 33.90 12.60
N SER A 266 13.03 34.11 13.55
CA SER A 266 11.72 33.44 13.56
C SER A 266 10.83 33.80 12.37
N ALA A 267 11.12 34.88 11.65
CA ALA A 267 10.47 35.26 10.40
C ALA A 267 11.18 34.68 9.16
N CYS A 268 12.14 33.76 9.36
CA CYS A 268 12.98 33.16 8.32
C CYS A 268 13.86 34.15 7.54
N ARG A 269 14.13 35.35 8.10
CA ARG A 269 15.01 36.36 7.51
C ARG A 269 16.45 36.12 7.90
N THR A 270 17.36 36.33 6.95
CA THR A 270 18.81 36.24 7.19
C THR A 270 19.35 37.51 7.86
N SER A 271 20.69 37.62 7.96
CA SER A 271 21.36 38.87 8.35
C SER A 271 21.12 40.04 7.37
N ASP A 272 20.62 39.75 6.16
CA ASP A 272 20.18 40.74 5.18
C ASP A 272 18.64 40.84 5.18
N PRO A 273 18.04 42.03 5.34
CA PRO A 273 16.59 42.18 5.47
C PRO A 273 15.80 41.81 4.22
N ASP A 274 16.45 41.78 3.05
CA ASP A 274 15.81 41.47 1.77
C ASP A 274 16.03 40.00 1.36
N ILE A 275 16.72 39.21 2.19
CA ILE A 275 17.04 37.80 1.93
C ILE A 275 16.51 36.90 3.05
N TYR A 276 15.83 35.83 2.63
CA TYR A 276 15.25 34.80 3.49
C TYR A 276 15.89 33.45 3.19
N ALA A 277 15.80 32.50 4.12
CA ALA A 277 16.13 31.10 3.86
C ALA A 277 15.09 30.17 4.47
N ILE A 278 14.71 29.11 3.73
CA ILE A 278 13.66 28.17 4.12
C ILE A 278 14.05 26.72 3.82
N GLY A 279 13.48 25.77 4.57
CA GLY A 279 13.75 24.34 4.40
C GLY A 279 15.08 23.90 5.00
N GLU A 280 15.67 22.82 4.47
CA GLU A 280 16.84 22.17 5.06
C GLU A 280 18.14 23.01 5.00
N CYS A 281 18.15 24.12 4.27
CA CYS A 281 19.29 25.05 4.28
C CYS A 281 19.20 26.07 5.41
N ALA A 282 18.03 26.27 6.02
CA ALA A 282 17.81 27.27 7.07
C ALA A 282 18.22 26.75 8.45
N ASN A 283 18.95 27.59 9.19
CA ASN A 283 19.32 27.39 10.58
C ASN A 283 18.57 28.39 11.46
N ILE A 284 17.57 27.91 12.19
CA ILE A 284 16.73 28.72 13.07
C ILE A 284 16.97 28.31 14.52
N GLY A 285 17.36 29.27 15.36
CA GLY A 285 17.68 28.99 16.76
C GLY A 285 18.80 27.94 16.96
N GLY A 286 19.73 27.82 16.00
CA GLY A 286 20.81 26.83 16.04
C GLY A 286 20.46 25.46 15.45
N VAL A 287 19.23 25.28 14.95
CA VAL A 287 18.71 23.99 14.46
C VAL A 287 18.44 24.04 12.96
N VAL A 288 18.85 22.97 12.26
CA VAL A 288 18.46 22.69 10.89
C VAL A 288 17.51 21.50 10.89
N TYR A 289 16.33 21.67 10.29
CA TYR A 289 15.32 20.62 10.21
C TYR A 289 15.42 19.84 8.90
N GLY A 290 15.73 18.54 9.00
CA GLY A 290 15.75 17.58 7.87
C GLY A 290 14.37 16.98 7.55
N LEU A 291 13.30 17.77 7.62
CA LEU A 291 11.92 17.33 7.46
C LEU A 291 11.12 18.31 6.60
N VAL A 292 10.17 17.79 5.81
CA VAL A 292 9.38 18.62 4.89
C VAL A 292 8.41 19.57 5.62
N ALA A 293 7.76 19.12 6.70
CA ALA A 293 6.74 19.89 7.40
C ALA A 293 7.29 21.20 8.02
N PRO A 294 8.45 21.20 8.70
CA PRO A 294 9.12 22.43 9.10
C PRO A 294 9.41 23.36 7.92
N GLY A 295 9.88 22.81 6.80
CA GLY A 295 10.13 23.59 5.59
C GLY A 295 8.86 24.24 5.02
N TYR A 296 7.73 23.55 5.01
CA TYR A 296 6.45 24.12 4.59
C TYR A 296 5.99 25.24 5.54
N SER A 297 6.16 25.08 6.85
CA SER A 297 5.85 26.15 7.81
C SER A 297 6.74 27.38 7.58
N MET A 298 8.03 27.20 7.27
CA MET A 298 8.90 28.31 6.90
C MET A 298 8.44 28.99 5.60
N ALA A 299 8.02 28.21 4.60
CA ALA A 299 7.47 28.75 3.35
C ALA A 299 6.20 29.60 3.58
N GLU A 300 5.29 29.17 4.46
CA GLU A 300 4.10 29.93 4.84
C GLU A 300 4.44 31.25 5.54
N VAL A 301 5.41 31.21 6.46
CA VAL A 301 5.89 32.38 7.19
C VAL A 301 6.47 33.40 6.21
N VAL A 302 7.32 32.97 5.29
CA VAL A 302 7.92 33.88 4.29
C VAL A 302 6.85 34.44 3.34
N ALA A 303 5.90 33.63 2.88
CA ALA A 303 4.80 34.12 2.04
C ALA A 303 3.97 35.21 2.76
N ASP A 304 3.65 35.02 4.04
CA ASP A 304 2.96 36.02 4.87
C ASP A 304 3.79 37.30 5.04
N ARG A 305 5.09 37.17 5.34
CA ARG A 305 6.00 38.31 5.52
C ARG A 305 6.19 39.14 4.26
N LEU A 306 6.27 38.50 3.08
CA LEU A 306 6.37 39.20 1.79
C LEU A 306 5.12 40.02 1.46
N LEU A 307 3.97 39.69 2.05
CA LEU A 307 2.71 40.42 1.92
C LEU A 307 2.47 41.41 3.08
N GLY A 308 3.47 41.64 3.94
CA GLY A 308 3.41 42.59 5.05
C GLY A 308 2.80 42.04 6.34
N GLY A 309 2.64 40.72 6.45
CA GLY A 309 2.14 40.05 7.64
C GLY A 309 3.15 39.94 8.79
N THR A 310 2.78 39.16 9.80
CA THR A 310 3.52 39.06 11.08
C THR A 310 3.82 37.62 11.53
N ALA A 311 3.64 36.63 10.65
CA ALA A 311 3.84 35.22 11.00
C ALA A 311 5.27 34.91 11.47
N GLU A 312 5.40 33.97 12.39
CA GLU A 312 6.68 33.48 12.91
C GLU A 312 6.67 31.95 12.94
N PHE A 313 7.84 31.35 12.75
CA PHE A 313 8.04 29.93 12.81
C PHE A 313 7.87 29.44 14.26
N PRO A 314 6.88 28.56 14.54
CA PRO A 314 6.49 28.20 15.90
C PRO A 314 7.40 27.12 16.53
N GLY A 315 8.44 26.67 15.82
CA GLY A 315 9.15 25.43 16.12
C GLY A 315 8.65 24.27 15.26
N ALA A 316 9.22 23.08 15.47
CA ALA A 316 8.93 21.92 14.63
C ALA A 316 8.80 20.63 15.44
N ASP A 317 7.76 19.87 15.10
CA ASP A 317 7.60 18.49 15.52
C ASP A 317 8.53 17.59 14.70
N THR A 318 9.46 16.91 15.38
CA THR A 318 10.42 15.97 14.76
C THR A 318 9.91 14.53 14.74
N SER A 319 8.63 14.32 15.06
CA SER A 319 8.02 12.99 15.01
C SER A 319 8.09 12.40 13.60
N THR A 320 8.45 11.12 13.52
CA THR A 320 8.59 10.37 12.28
C THR A 320 7.78 9.10 12.36
N LYS A 321 6.96 8.81 11.34
CA LYS A 321 6.35 7.51 11.12
C LYS A 321 6.74 7.03 9.74
N LEU A 322 7.30 5.84 9.65
CA LEU A 322 7.78 5.25 8.43
C LEU A 322 7.29 3.82 8.29
N LYS A 323 7.05 3.42 7.04
CA LYS A 323 6.79 2.04 6.69
C LYS A 323 7.99 1.52 5.90
N LEU A 324 8.90 0.86 6.59
CA LEU A 324 10.15 0.34 6.03
C LEU A 324 9.97 -1.13 5.65
N LEU A 325 9.96 -1.46 4.37
CA LEU A 325 9.89 -2.86 3.90
C LEU A 325 8.65 -3.63 4.44
N GLY A 326 7.55 -2.92 4.74
CA GLY A 326 6.38 -3.53 5.39
C GLY A 326 6.46 -3.62 6.92
N VAL A 327 7.51 -3.08 7.54
CA VAL A 327 7.65 -2.88 8.98
C VAL A 327 7.26 -1.45 9.33
N ASP A 328 6.29 -1.28 10.21
CA ASP A 328 5.90 0.04 10.70
C ASP A 328 6.84 0.48 11.83
N VAL A 329 7.40 1.68 11.72
CA VAL A 329 8.21 2.32 12.75
C VAL A 329 7.68 3.72 13.00
N ALA A 330 7.50 4.11 14.25
CA ALA A 330 7.19 5.49 14.61
C ALA A 330 7.96 5.93 15.85
N SER A 331 8.34 7.21 15.88
CA SER A 331 8.99 7.89 17.00
C SER A 331 8.37 9.28 17.13
N PHE A 332 8.05 9.70 18.35
CA PHE A 332 7.44 10.99 18.61
C PHE A 332 7.84 11.56 19.97
N GLY A 333 7.85 12.88 20.08
CA GLY A 333 8.22 13.59 21.30
C GLY A 333 9.60 13.20 21.85
N ASP A 334 9.73 13.17 23.16
CA ASP A 334 10.92 12.68 23.88
C ASP A 334 10.98 11.15 23.88
N ALA A 335 11.28 10.57 22.71
CA ALA A 335 11.34 9.12 22.52
C ALA A 335 12.44 8.41 23.34
N HIS A 336 13.47 9.15 23.78
CA HIS A 336 14.62 8.61 24.51
C HIS A 336 14.63 8.99 26.00
N ALA A 337 13.54 9.57 26.52
CA ALA A 337 13.42 9.99 27.92
C ALA A 337 14.57 10.90 28.38
N GLN A 338 14.93 11.88 27.55
CA GLN A 338 15.95 12.89 27.85
C GLN A 338 15.48 13.89 28.92
N THR A 339 14.18 14.04 29.09
CA THR A 339 13.58 14.89 30.13
C THR A 339 13.94 14.32 31.51
N GLU A 340 14.47 15.18 32.39
CA GLU A 340 14.88 14.77 33.74
C GLU A 340 13.69 14.16 34.51
N GLY A 341 13.90 12.97 35.08
CA GLY A 341 12.88 12.25 35.84
C GLY A 341 11.81 11.55 35.01
N ALA A 342 11.89 11.57 33.67
CA ALA A 342 10.93 10.87 32.81
C ALA A 342 10.90 9.35 33.07
N LEU A 343 9.72 8.76 32.97
CA LEU A 343 9.47 7.34 33.14
C LEU A 343 9.20 6.67 31.79
N GLU A 344 9.79 5.49 31.58
CA GLU A 344 9.59 4.69 30.37
C GLU A 344 8.65 3.51 30.65
N VAL A 345 7.61 3.37 29.82
CA VAL A 345 6.66 2.25 29.87
C VAL A 345 6.77 1.48 28.56
N VAL A 346 7.15 0.20 28.65
CA VAL A 346 7.52 -0.62 27.49
C VAL A 346 6.70 -1.91 27.45
N VAL A 347 6.18 -2.24 26.25
CA VAL A 347 5.60 -3.53 25.90
C VAL A 347 6.36 -4.10 24.71
N ASN A 348 6.98 -5.27 24.90
CA ASN A 348 7.72 -5.97 23.86
C ASN A 348 7.10 -7.36 23.64
N ASP A 349 6.41 -7.53 22.52
CA ASP A 349 5.84 -8.81 22.10
C ASP A 349 6.65 -9.38 20.93
N ALA A 350 7.66 -10.18 21.26
CA ALA A 350 8.54 -10.81 20.28
C ALA A 350 7.85 -11.90 19.43
N VAL A 351 6.66 -12.36 19.82
CA VAL A 351 5.86 -13.37 19.08
C VAL A 351 5.00 -12.66 18.04
N ALA A 352 4.30 -11.60 18.44
CA ALA A 352 3.57 -10.73 17.53
C ALA A 352 4.52 -9.90 16.64
N GLY A 353 5.77 -9.75 17.05
CA GLY A 353 6.77 -8.95 16.35
C GLY A 353 6.53 -7.45 16.51
N THR A 354 6.10 -7.02 17.71
CA THR A 354 5.79 -5.62 18.02
C THR A 354 6.55 -5.13 19.25
N TYR A 355 6.96 -3.87 19.22
CA TYR A 355 7.59 -3.16 20.34
C TYR A 355 6.91 -1.81 20.45
N ALA A 356 6.44 -1.47 21.65
CA ALA A 356 5.81 -0.21 21.93
C ALA A 356 6.39 0.36 23.23
N LYS A 357 6.77 1.63 23.19
CA LYS A 357 7.21 2.42 24.32
C LYS A 357 6.46 3.74 24.35
N VAL A 358 6.04 4.17 25.53
CA VAL A 358 5.68 5.55 25.81
C VAL A 358 6.58 6.09 26.92
N VAL A 359 6.90 7.37 26.82
CA VAL A 359 7.66 8.13 27.81
C VAL A 359 6.70 9.11 28.46
N VAL A 360 6.66 9.12 29.79
CA VAL A 360 5.77 9.97 30.58
C VAL A 360 6.56 10.78 31.62
N SER A 361 5.95 11.84 32.16
CA SER A 361 6.52 12.63 33.27
C SER A 361 6.79 11.77 34.52
N ASP A 362 7.56 12.33 35.45
CA ASP A 362 7.90 11.72 36.74
C ASP A 362 6.66 11.32 37.57
N ASP A 363 5.55 12.07 37.43
CA ASP A 363 4.25 11.78 38.03
C ASP A 363 3.34 10.87 37.20
N ALA A 364 3.84 10.37 36.06
CA ALA A 364 3.16 9.53 35.07
C ALA A 364 1.90 10.16 34.44
N LYS A 365 1.69 11.48 34.58
CA LYS A 365 0.47 12.13 34.09
C LYS A 365 0.60 12.71 32.71
N THR A 366 1.78 13.08 32.22
CA THR A 366 1.93 13.75 30.93
C THR A 366 2.69 12.87 29.95
N LEU A 367 2.17 12.71 28.72
CA LEU A 367 2.88 11.98 27.67
C LEU A 367 3.99 12.88 27.12
N LEU A 368 5.24 12.44 27.21
CA LEU A 368 6.41 13.17 26.70
C LEU A 368 6.83 12.67 25.32
N GLY A 369 6.64 11.39 25.03
CA GLY A 369 7.05 10.79 23.75
C GLY A 369 6.78 9.30 23.66
N GLY A 370 7.36 8.65 22.66
CA GLY A 370 7.25 7.20 22.48
C GLY A 370 7.87 6.65 21.20
N ILE A 371 7.95 5.32 21.15
CA ILE A 371 8.52 4.52 20.06
C ILE A 371 7.57 3.36 19.75
N LEU A 372 7.25 3.13 18.49
CA LEU A 372 6.48 1.98 18.02
C LEU A 372 7.26 1.28 16.90
N VAL A 373 7.45 -0.03 16.97
CA VAL A 373 8.13 -0.84 15.95
C VAL A 373 7.30 -2.11 15.69
N GLY A 374 7.16 -2.49 14.43
CA GLY A 374 6.35 -3.63 13.99
C GLY A 374 4.88 -3.26 13.77
N ASP A 375 4.28 -2.53 14.72
CA ASP A 375 2.92 -1.99 14.62
C ASP A 375 2.88 -0.52 15.09
N ALA A 376 2.66 0.40 14.15
CA ALA A 376 2.48 1.83 14.44
C ALA A 376 1.01 2.29 14.25
N SER A 377 0.04 1.38 14.39
CA SER A 377 -1.40 1.67 14.33
C SER A 377 -1.84 2.69 15.40
N LYS A 378 -1.19 2.68 16.56
CA LYS A 378 -1.44 3.59 17.69
C LYS A 378 -0.84 4.99 17.53
N TYR A 379 0.11 5.17 16.61
CA TYR A 379 0.77 6.47 16.38
C TYR A 379 -0.18 7.66 16.17
N PRO A 380 -1.25 7.56 15.33
CA PRO A 380 -2.15 8.68 15.09
C PRO A 380 -2.92 9.16 16.33
N VAL A 381 -3.05 8.29 17.34
CA VAL A 381 -3.74 8.59 18.60
C VAL A 381 -2.75 9.10 19.65
N LEU A 382 -1.56 8.49 19.75
CA LEU A 382 -0.56 8.83 20.76
C LEU A 382 0.17 10.14 20.46
N ARG A 383 0.55 10.38 19.20
CA ARG A 383 1.36 11.56 18.83
C ARG A 383 0.66 12.89 19.21
N PRO A 384 -0.64 13.09 18.98
CA PRO A 384 -1.31 14.33 19.41
C PRO A 384 -1.43 14.53 20.92
N LEU A 385 -1.20 13.48 21.73
CA LEU A 385 -1.21 13.57 23.19
C LEU A 385 0.13 14.02 23.78
N VAL A 386 1.18 14.19 22.97
CA VAL A 386 2.48 14.69 23.45
C VAL A 386 2.31 16.07 24.09
N GLY A 387 2.87 16.23 25.29
CA GLY A 387 2.73 17.41 26.15
C GLY A 387 1.39 17.50 26.89
N ARG A 388 0.51 16.48 26.80
CA ARG A 388 -0.84 16.46 27.39
C ARG A 388 -1.02 15.35 28.42
N PRO A 389 -2.08 15.42 29.25
CA PRO A 389 -2.40 14.35 30.18
C PRO A 389 -2.62 13.00 29.50
N VAL A 390 -2.03 11.94 30.06
CA VAL A 390 -2.20 10.56 29.63
C VAL A 390 -3.59 10.07 30.07
N PRO A 391 -4.42 9.58 29.14
CA PRO A 391 -5.72 9.05 29.49
C PRO A 391 -5.59 7.62 30.05
N GLY A 392 -5.83 7.46 31.35
CA GLY A 392 -5.77 6.15 32.02
C GLY A 392 -4.34 5.66 32.30
N ASP A 393 -4.19 4.34 32.40
CA ASP A 393 -2.88 3.70 32.66
C ASP A 393 -2.01 3.73 31.38
N PRO A 394 -0.79 4.30 31.41
CA PRO A 394 0.12 4.31 30.26
C PRO A 394 0.35 2.93 29.61
N VAL A 395 0.35 1.83 30.40
CA VAL A 395 0.52 0.46 29.85
C VAL A 395 -0.65 0.09 28.95
N SER A 396 -1.87 0.48 29.32
CA SER A 396 -3.09 0.18 28.54
C SER A 396 -3.08 0.82 27.15
N LEU A 397 -2.40 1.96 27.00
CA LEU A 397 -2.26 2.66 25.72
C LEU A 397 -1.44 1.88 24.70
N ILE A 398 -0.51 1.05 25.17
CA ILE A 398 0.43 0.31 24.33
C ILE A 398 0.24 -1.22 24.40
N GLY A 399 -0.56 -1.73 25.34
CA GLY A 399 -0.85 -3.16 25.50
C GLY A 399 -1.68 -3.81 24.38
N PRO A 400 -1.69 -5.15 24.28
CA PRO A 400 -2.42 -5.93 23.26
C PRO A 400 -3.94 -6.04 23.52
N ALA A 401 -4.41 -5.75 24.74
CA ALA A 401 -5.83 -5.74 25.09
C ALA A 401 -6.18 -4.42 25.79
N GLY A 402 -7.09 -3.65 25.19
CA GLY A 402 -7.54 -2.35 25.73
C GLY A 402 -7.47 -1.23 24.70
N GLY A 403 -8.30 -1.31 23.65
CA GLY A 403 -8.57 -0.14 22.83
C GLY A 403 -9.43 0.83 23.64
N VAL A 404 -8.82 1.72 24.42
CA VAL A 404 -9.55 2.92 24.83
C VAL A 404 -9.79 3.71 23.56
N GLU A 405 -11.06 3.90 23.20
CA GLU A 405 -11.47 4.72 22.08
C GLU A 405 -11.20 6.19 22.44
N LEU A 406 -9.97 6.63 22.21
CA LEU A 406 -9.54 7.98 22.57
C LEU A 406 -10.04 8.96 21.50
N SER A 407 -10.89 9.90 21.91
CA SER A 407 -11.30 11.01 21.06
C SER A 407 -10.14 12.02 20.95
N LEU A 408 -9.78 12.36 19.72
CA LEU A 408 -8.74 13.36 19.46
C LEU A 408 -9.25 14.76 19.84
N PRO A 409 -8.45 15.57 20.56
CA PRO A 409 -8.73 16.98 20.79
C PRO A 409 -8.86 17.77 19.48
N ASN A 410 -9.59 18.88 19.48
CA ASN A 410 -9.82 19.67 18.27
C ASN A 410 -8.55 20.30 17.68
N ASP A 411 -7.64 20.76 18.53
CA ASP A 411 -6.35 21.33 18.12
C ASP A 411 -5.29 20.27 17.77
N ALA A 412 -5.61 18.98 17.91
CA ALA A 412 -4.72 17.88 17.58
C ALA A 412 -4.30 17.92 16.10
N GLN A 413 -3.01 17.90 15.83
CA GLN A 413 -2.50 17.84 14.46
C GLN A 413 -2.70 16.44 13.86
N VAL A 414 -3.61 16.34 12.89
CA VAL A 414 -3.95 15.09 12.19
C VAL A 414 -3.01 14.85 11.01
N CYS A 415 -2.65 15.90 10.25
CA CYS A 415 -1.67 15.80 9.16
C CYS A 415 -0.37 16.52 9.53
N SER A 416 0.72 15.75 9.70
CA SER A 416 2.05 16.33 9.95
C SER A 416 2.57 17.14 8.77
N CYS A 417 2.49 16.60 7.55
CA CYS A 417 3.06 17.20 6.35
C CYS A 417 2.55 18.61 6.07
N HIS A 418 1.25 18.85 6.30
CA HIS A 418 0.56 20.10 5.95
C HIS A 418 0.05 20.87 7.17
N ALA A 419 0.50 20.51 8.38
CA ALA A 419 0.08 21.16 9.63
C ALA A 419 -1.45 21.23 9.87
N VAL A 420 -2.20 20.25 9.37
CA VAL A 420 -3.68 20.25 9.46
C VAL A 420 -4.14 19.68 10.79
N THR A 421 -4.96 20.46 11.52
CA THR A 421 -5.58 20.05 12.79
C THR A 421 -6.89 19.30 12.58
N LYS A 422 -7.35 18.58 13.62
CA LYS A 422 -8.68 17.97 13.64
C LYS A 422 -9.75 19.04 13.42
N GLN A 423 -9.65 20.19 14.09
CA GLN A 423 -10.61 21.28 13.97
C GLN A 423 -10.73 21.76 12.53
N HIS A 424 -9.63 21.98 11.82
CA HIS A 424 -9.69 22.39 10.41
C HIS A 424 -10.41 21.34 9.54
N ILE A 425 -10.15 20.05 9.77
CA ILE A 425 -10.86 18.96 9.06
C ILE A 425 -12.34 18.96 9.42
N VAL A 426 -12.67 19.06 10.70
CA VAL A 426 -14.05 19.11 11.19
C VAL A 426 -14.79 20.34 10.67
N ASP A 427 -14.11 21.49 10.55
CA ASP A 427 -14.67 22.73 10.04
C ASP A 427 -15.06 22.58 8.57
N VAL A 428 -14.14 22.15 7.70
CA VAL A 428 -14.45 21.96 6.26
C VAL A 428 -15.52 20.88 6.03
N ILE A 429 -15.63 19.91 6.95
CA ILE A 429 -16.71 18.94 6.94
C ILE A 429 -18.03 19.59 7.37
N SER A 430 -18.02 20.33 8.48
CA SER A 430 -19.22 20.93 9.09
C SER A 430 -19.79 22.09 8.26
N THR A 431 -18.95 22.80 7.50
CA THR A 431 -19.38 23.83 6.55
C THR A 431 -19.89 23.23 5.22
N GLY A 432 -19.73 21.92 5.02
CA GLY A 432 -20.15 21.20 3.81
C GLY A 432 -19.17 21.36 2.63
N GLU A 433 -17.99 21.96 2.84
CA GLU A 433 -16.95 22.11 1.83
C GLU A 433 -16.30 20.77 1.44
N ALA A 434 -16.33 19.78 2.34
CA ALA A 434 -15.82 18.44 2.09
C ALA A 434 -16.77 17.35 2.64
N VAL A 435 -17.18 16.42 1.76
CA VAL A 435 -18.08 15.29 2.09
C VAL A 435 -17.45 13.92 1.91
N ASP A 436 -16.18 13.87 1.51
CA ASP A 436 -15.41 12.66 1.32
C ASP A 436 -13.89 12.94 1.49
N VAL A 437 -13.07 11.88 1.45
CA VAL A 437 -11.62 12.02 1.59
C VAL A 437 -10.99 12.87 0.47
N PRO A 438 -11.37 12.70 -0.83
CA PRO A 438 -10.95 13.60 -1.89
C PRO A 438 -11.26 15.08 -1.61
N GLY A 439 -12.45 15.41 -1.11
CA GLY A 439 -12.84 16.76 -0.72
C GLY A 439 -11.97 17.31 0.40
N ILE A 440 -11.73 16.53 1.46
CA ILE A 440 -10.82 16.94 2.55
C ILE A 440 -9.42 17.20 2.01
N LYS A 441 -8.91 16.32 1.12
CA LYS A 441 -7.61 16.50 0.46
C LYS A 441 -7.56 17.79 -0.34
N ALA A 442 -8.61 18.12 -1.08
CA ALA A 442 -8.68 19.33 -1.89
C ALA A 442 -8.65 20.61 -1.03
N CYS A 443 -9.49 20.66 0.01
CA CYS A 443 -9.66 21.84 0.86
C CYS A 443 -8.50 22.04 1.85
N THR A 444 -8.03 20.96 2.49
CA THR A 444 -7.06 21.07 3.60
C THR A 444 -5.65 20.64 3.22
N LYS A 445 -5.46 20.00 2.07
CA LYS A 445 -4.24 19.27 1.67
C LYS A 445 -3.90 18.07 2.56
N ALA A 446 -4.68 17.76 3.61
CA ALA A 446 -4.42 16.59 4.45
C ALA A 446 -4.42 15.30 3.63
N GLY A 447 -3.35 14.51 3.70
CA GLY A 447 -3.22 13.24 2.98
C GLY A 447 -2.74 13.35 1.54
N THR A 448 -2.24 14.51 1.10
CA THR A 448 -1.58 14.70 -0.21
C THR A 448 -0.04 14.67 -0.13
N GLY A 449 0.54 14.72 1.08
CA GLY A 449 1.98 14.45 1.30
C GLY A 449 2.22 12.95 1.53
N CYS A 450 2.76 12.56 2.68
CA CYS A 450 3.06 11.14 2.99
C CYS A 450 1.86 10.19 3.11
N GLY A 451 0.61 10.68 3.01
CA GLY A 451 -0.61 9.86 3.09
C GLY A 451 -0.94 9.24 4.46
N SER A 452 -0.10 9.40 5.49
CA SER A 452 -0.25 8.72 6.79
C SER A 452 -1.55 9.02 7.54
N CYS A 453 -2.16 10.18 7.31
CA CYS A 453 -3.39 10.62 7.96
C CYS A 453 -4.67 10.17 7.25
N VAL A 454 -4.58 9.58 6.04
CA VAL A 454 -5.76 9.20 5.23
C VAL A 454 -6.75 8.29 5.97
N PRO A 455 -6.33 7.27 6.74
CA PRO A 455 -7.26 6.46 7.54
C PRO A 455 -8.03 7.30 8.58
N MET A 456 -7.38 8.29 9.19
CA MET A 456 -8.02 9.19 10.16
C MET A 456 -9.03 10.12 9.50
N LEU A 457 -8.80 10.56 8.26
CA LEU A 457 -9.77 11.38 7.50
C LEU A 457 -11.08 10.62 7.31
N LYS A 458 -11.02 9.33 6.99
CA LYS A 458 -12.20 8.46 6.87
C LYS A 458 -12.96 8.37 8.20
N LYS A 459 -12.24 8.22 9.31
CA LYS A 459 -12.83 8.17 10.65
C LYS A 459 -13.52 9.48 11.01
N LEU A 460 -12.87 10.62 10.76
CA LEU A 460 -13.42 11.95 11.08
C LEU A 460 -14.68 12.29 10.25
N LEU A 461 -14.74 11.89 8.97
CA LEU A 461 -15.96 12.00 8.16
C LEU A 461 -17.14 11.27 8.82
N SER A 462 -16.91 10.04 9.29
CA SER A 462 -17.91 9.27 10.01
C SER A 462 -18.28 9.90 11.37
N GLU A 463 -17.31 10.40 12.14
CA GLU A 463 -17.54 11.07 13.44
C GLU A 463 -18.36 12.37 13.28
N CYS A 464 -18.16 13.11 12.18
CA CYS A 464 -18.90 14.34 11.87
C CYS A 464 -20.30 14.09 11.29
N GLY A 465 -20.74 12.84 11.19
CA GLY A 465 -22.07 12.51 10.66
C GLY A 465 -22.22 12.77 9.16
N VAL A 466 -21.11 12.87 8.41
CA VAL A 466 -21.19 12.90 6.95
C VAL A 466 -21.65 11.54 6.50
N GLU A 467 -22.88 11.50 5.99
CA GLU A 467 -23.44 10.33 5.35
C GLU A 467 -22.59 10.04 4.11
N GLN A 468 -21.69 9.06 4.23
CA GLN A 468 -20.90 8.63 3.08
C GLN A 468 -21.88 8.15 2.03
N SER A 469 -21.73 8.68 0.81
CA SER A 469 -22.64 8.36 -0.29
C SER A 469 -22.74 6.84 -0.42
N LYS A 470 -23.96 6.33 -0.28
CA LYS A 470 -24.26 4.91 -0.51
C LYS A 470 -24.16 4.55 -1.99
N ALA A 471 -24.02 5.54 -2.88
CA ALA A 471 -23.95 5.34 -4.31
C ALA A 471 -22.84 4.35 -4.68
N LEU A 472 -23.16 3.35 -5.49
CA LEU A 472 -22.18 2.42 -6.02
C LEU A 472 -21.11 3.12 -6.87
N CYS A 473 -21.54 4.11 -7.68
CA CYS A 473 -20.70 5.00 -8.47
C CYS A 473 -21.55 6.16 -9.04
N GLU A 474 -20.98 7.02 -9.89
CA GLU A 474 -21.69 8.11 -10.56
C GLU A 474 -22.93 7.69 -11.39
N HIS A 475 -23.00 6.41 -11.80
CA HIS A 475 -24.07 5.83 -12.61
C HIS A 475 -25.27 5.34 -11.78
N PHE A 476 -25.07 5.01 -10.49
CA PHE A 476 -26.11 4.45 -9.61
C PHE A 476 -26.01 5.09 -8.22
N GLU A 477 -27.07 5.78 -7.81
CA GLU A 477 -27.16 6.42 -6.49
C GLU A 477 -27.44 5.42 -5.36
N GLN A 478 -27.79 4.19 -5.73
CA GLN A 478 -28.02 3.08 -4.81
C GLN A 478 -26.72 2.36 -4.47
N SER A 479 -26.68 1.78 -3.28
CA SER A 479 -25.64 0.84 -2.85
C SER A 479 -25.75 -0.50 -3.57
N ARG A 480 -24.70 -1.32 -3.46
CA ARG A 480 -24.73 -2.70 -3.97
C ARG A 480 -25.90 -3.50 -3.39
N ALA A 481 -26.14 -3.39 -2.08
CA ALA A 481 -27.22 -4.12 -1.40
C ALA A 481 -28.61 -3.68 -1.90
N GLU A 482 -28.82 -2.38 -2.07
CA GLU A 482 -30.06 -1.86 -2.65
C GLU A 482 -30.26 -2.29 -4.11
N LEU A 483 -29.20 -2.29 -4.93
CA LEU A 483 -29.26 -2.82 -6.30
C LEU A 483 -29.57 -4.32 -6.32
N PHE A 484 -29.02 -5.09 -5.37
CA PHE A 484 -29.34 -6.51 -5.24
C PHE A 484 -30.85 -6.70 -5.00
N GLU A 485 -31.44 -5.98 -4.05
CA GLU A 485 -32.87 -6.07 -3.76
C GLU A 485 -33.74 -5.54 -4.92
N ILE A 486 -33.32 -4.47 -5.61
CA ILE A 486 -34.01 -3.99 -6.81
C ILE A 486 -34.08 -5.08 -7.86
N VAL A 487 -32.94 -5.70 -8.21
CA VAL A 487 -32.88 -6.76 -9.22
C VAL A 487 -33.74 -7.96 -8.79
N ARG A 488 -33.63 -8.37 -7.53
CA ARG A 488 -34.40 -9.49 -6.97
C ARG A 488 -35.91 -9.26 -7.02
N VAL A 489 -36.39 -8.07 -6.65
CA VAL A 489 -37.82 -7.74 -6.59
C VAL A 489 -38.41 -7.48 -7.97
N THR A 490 -37.65 -6.82 -8.86
CA THR A 490 -38.13 -6.46 -10.20
C THR A 490 -37.98 -7.60 -11.21
N GLY A 491 -37.10 -8.56 -10.95
CA GLY A 491 -36.77 -9.64 -11.89
C GLY A 491 -35.98 -9.17 -13.11
N ILE A 492 -35.31 -8.01 -13.05
CA ILE A 492 -34.49 -7.50 -14.15
C ILE A 492 -33.31 -8.45 -14.41
N THR A 493 -33.11 -8.81 -15.67
CA THR A 493 -32.07 -9.78 -16.09
C THR A 493 -30.94 -9.15 -16.90
N THR A 494 -31.05 -7.88 -17.29
CA THR A 494 -30.07 -7.20 -18.16
C THR A 494 -29.53 -5.91 -17.53
N PHE A 495 -28.27 -5.59 -17.84
CA PHE A 495 -27.66 -4.33 -17.40
C PHE A 495 -28.30 -3.12 -18.07
N THR A 496 -28.65 -3.23 -19.36
CA THR A 496 -29.30 -2.15 -20.11
C THR A 496 -30.63 -1.75 -19.49
N GLU A 497 -31.45 -2.71 -19.08
CA GLU A 497 -32.71 -2.41 -18.39
C GLU A 497 -32.48 -1.81 -17.00
N LEU A 498 -31.53 -2.35 -16.23
CA LEU A 498 -31.23 -1.87 -14.88
C LEU A 498 -30.73 -0.42 -14.90
N ILE A 499 -29.73 -0.11 -15.74
CA ILE A 499 -29.17 1.24 -15.83
C ILE A 499 -30.16 2.24 -16.42
N SER A 500 -31.03 1.81 -17.35
CA SER A 500 -32.04 2.70 -17.93
C SER A 500 -33.13 3.09 -16.92
N ARG A 501 -33.46 2.22 -15.96
CA ARG A 501 -34.53 2.47 -14.98
C ARG A 501 -34.04 3.06 -13.67
N TYR A 502 -32.87 2.63 -13.21
CA TYR A 502 -32.37 2.94 -11.86
C TYR A 502 -31.02 3.66 -11.85
N GLY A 503 -30.42 3.88 -13.02
CA GLY A 503 -29.15 4.57 -13.16
C GLY A 503 -29.15 5.59 -14.30
N ARG A 504 -27.94 5.95 -14.75
CA ARG A 504 -27.70 6.87 -15.87
C ARG A 504 -26.41 6.52 -16.58
N GLY A 505 -26.29 6.88 -17.87
CA GLY A 505 -25.06 6.70 -18.66
C GLY A 505 -24.88 5.27 -19.21
N ARG A 506 -23.62 4.88 -19.47
CA ARG A 506 -23.26 3.58 -20.08
C ARG A 506 -22.58 2.59 -19.11
N GLY A 507 -22.40 3.00 -17.86
CA GLY A 507 -21.69 2.26 -16.82
C GLY A 507 -20.18 2.33 -16.92
N CYS A 508 -19.50 2.17 -15.78
CA CYS A 508 -18.05 2.13 -15.64
C CYS A 508 -17.54 0.74 -15.22
N ASP A 509 -16.23 0.66 -15.00
CA ASP A 509 -15.48 -0.46 -14.45
C ASP A 509 -15.86 -0.83 -13.00
N LEU A 510 -16.58 0.04 -12.28
CA LEU A 510 -17.11 -0.27 -10.95
C LEU A 510 -18.49 -0.95 -11.00
N CYS A 511 -19.45 -0.36 -11.71
CA CYS A 511 -20.83 -0.86 -11.67
C CYS A 511 -21.06 -2.08 -12.56
N LYS A 512 -20.36 -2.20 -13.69
CA LYS A 512 -20.55 -3.35 -14.60
C LYS A 512 -20.20 -4.68 -13.92
N PRO A 513 -19.03 -4.87 -13.29
CA PRO A 513 -18.72 -6.12 -12.61
C PRO A 513 -19.59 -6.36 -11.36
N ALA A 514 -19.97 -5.29 -10.65
CA ALA A 514 -20.85 -5.40 -9.50
C ALA A 514 -22.25 -5.91 -9.90
N VAL A 515 -22.84 -5.35 -10.97
CA VAL A 515 -24.14 -5.79 -11.48
C VAL A 515 -24.03 -7.19 -12.10
N ALA A 516 -22.94 -7.51 -12.81
CA ALA A 516 -22.69 -8.87 -13.30
C ALA A 516 -22.70 -9.89 -12.16
N SER A 517 -22.03 -9.57 -11.05
CA SER A 517 -22.06 -10.41 -9.84
C SER A 517 -23.46 -10.54 -9.26
N ILE A 518 -24.25 -9.46 -9.18
CA ILE A 518 -25.63 -9.51 -8.68
C ILE A 518 -26.50 -10.41 -9.54
N LEU A 519 -26.48 -10.22 -10.87
CA LEU A 519 -27.26 -11.00 -11.82
C LEU A 519 -26.89 -12.49 -11.73
N ALA A 520 -25.60 -12.81 -11.68
CA ALA A 520 -25.14 -14.19 -11.58
C ALA A 520 -25.50 -14.83 -10.22
N SER A 521 -25.48 -14.08 -9.12
CA SER A 521 -25.92 -14.57 -7.80
C SER A 521 -27.43 -14.82 -7.71
N LEU A 522 -28.23 -14.29 -8.65
CA LEU A 522 -29.68 -14.48 -8.73
C LEU A 522 -30.11 -15.52 -9.77
N ASP A 523 -29.14 -16.27 -10.32
CA ASP A 523 -29.35 -17.36 -11.29
C ASP A 523 -29.94 -16.88 -12.62
N ASN A 524 -29.46 -15.73 -13.11
CA ASN A 524 -29.85 -15.16 -14.41
C ASN A 524 -29.05 -15.75 -15.58
N GLY A 525 -28.83 -17.06 -15.62
CA GLY A 525 -28.16 -17.75 -16.72
C GLY A 525 -26.63 -17.65 -16.71
N HIS A 526 -26.02 -17.92 -17.87
CA HIS A 526 -24.57 -18.07 -17.96
C HIS A 526 -23.85 -16.72 -17.96
N VAL A 527 -22.71 -16.58 -17.28
CA VAL A 527 -21.97 -15.30 -17.12
C VAL A 527 -21.48 -14.67 -18.44
N LEU A 528 -21.40 -15.48 -19.51
CA LEU A 528 -21.05 -15.07 -20.87
C LEU A 528 -22.26 -14.98 -21.83
N GLU A 529 -23.48 -15.04 -21.31
CA GLU A 529 -24.71 -14.96 -22.10
C GLU A 529 -25.09 -13.51 -22.41
N GLY A 530 -25.42 -13.23 -23.67
CA GLY A 530 -25.91 -11.93 -24.12
C GLY A 530 -25.05 -10.74 -23.64
N GLU A 531 -25.71 -9.78 -22.99
CA GLU A 531 -25.07 -8.58 -22.44
C GLU A 531 -24.14 -8.85 -21.25
N GLN A 532 -24.30 -9.96 -20.53
CA GLN A 532 -23.49 -10.22 -19.33
C GLN A 532 -22.01 -10.36 -19.67
N ALA A 533 -21.69 -10.88 -20.85
CA ALA A 533 -20.32 -11.11 -21.27
C ALA A 533 -19.47 -9.83 -21.34
N VAL A 534 -20.10 -8.68 -21.62
CA VAL A 534 -19.38 -7.37 -21.70
C VAL A 534 -19.30 -6.67 -20.34
N LEU A 535 -19.96 -7.21 -19.31
CA LEU A 535 -19.91 -6.69 -17.95
C LEU A 535 -18.77 -7.32 -17.14
N GLN A 536 -18.32 -8.51 -17.55
CA GLN A 536 -17.30 -9.26 -16.85
C GLN A 536 -15.94 -8.54 -16.88
N ASP A 537 -15.20 -8.66 -15.78
CA ASP A 537 -13.78 -8.33 -15.78
C ASP A 537 -12.99 -9.32 -16.65
N THR A 538 -11.71 -9.06 -16.89
CA THR A 538 -10.89 -9.91 -17.78
C THR A 538 -10.88 -11.38 -17.37
N ASN A 539 -10.86 -11.69 -16.07
CA ASN A 539 -10.76 -13.06 -15.61
C ASN A 539 -12.08 -13.82 -15.82
N ASP A 540 -13.21 -13.18 -15.49
CA ASP A 540 -14.53 -13.77 -15.70
C ASP A 540 -14.91 -13.80 -17.19
N ARG A 541 -14.43 -12.86 -18.00
CA ARG A 541 -14.63 -12.85 -19.46
C ARG A 541 -14.00 -14.06 -20.16
N PHE A 542 -12.83 -14.50 -19.71
CA PHE A 542 -12.11 -15.64 -20.27
C PHE A 542 -12.18 -16.89 -19.39
N LEU A 543 -12.97 -16.86 -18.31
CA LEU A 543 -13.10 -17.97 -17.36
C LEU A 543 -11.74 -18.57 -16.95
N ALA A 544 -10.73 -17.71 -16.79
CA ALA A 544 -9.36 -18.08 -16.50
C ALA A 544 -8.59 -16.90 -15.89
N ASN A 545 -7.58 -17.17 -15.05
CA ASN A 545 -6.80 -16.10 -14.43
C ASN A 545 -5.73 -15.58 -15.39
N LEU A 546 -5.74 -14.29 -15.69
CA LEU A 546 -4.71 -13.62 -16.49
C LEU A 546 -3.35 -13.61 -15.75
N GLN A 547 -2.28 -13.88 -16.48
CA GLN A 547 -0.89 -13.90 -16.03
C GLN A 547 -0.10 -12.70 -16.56
N ARG A 548 1.12 -12.52 -16.03
CA ARG A 548 1.97 -11.34 -16.27
C ARG A 548 2.29 -11.06 -17.75
N ASN A 549 2.43 -12.10 -18.58
CA ASN A 549 2.71 -11.97 -20.01
C ASN A 549 1.46 -12.15 -20.90
N GLY A 550 0.24 -12.02 -20.34
CA GLY A 550 -1.00 -12.16 -21.11
C GLY A 550 -1.50 -13.60 -21.30
N THR A 551 -0.81 -14.61 -20.74
CA THR A 551 -1.31 -16.00 -20.69
C THR A 551 -2.30 -16.24 -19.56
N TYR A 552 -2.85 -17.45 -19.48
CA TYR A 552 -3.93 -17.81 -18.56
C TYR A 552 -3.58 -19.03 -17.73
N SER A 553 -4.16 -19.11 -16.53
CA SER A 553 -4.08 -20.28 -15.66
C SER A 553 -5.38 -21.10 -15.66
N VAL A 554 -5.23 -22.43 -15.63
CA VAL A 554 -6.32 -23.40 -15.63
C VAL A 554 -6.27 -24.20 -14.33
N VAL A 555 -7.37 -24.19 -13.59
CA VAL A 555 -7.47 -24.85 -12.28
C VAL A 555 -8.71 -25.76 -12.27
N PRO A 556 -8.56 -27.06 -12.56
CA PRO A 556 -9.67 -28.00 -12.43
C PRO A 556 -10.11 -28.16 -10.96
N ARG A 557 -11.38 -28.51 -10.78
CA ARG A 557 -11.95 -28.78 -9.46
C ARG A 557 -11.46 -30.12 -8.91
N ILE A 558 -10.96 -30.10 -7.67
CA ILE A 558 -10.52 -31.27 -6.91
C ILE A 558 -11.18 -31.19 -5.52
N PRO A 559 -12.44 -31.63 -5.37
CA PRO A 559 -13.19 -31.48 -4.13
C PRO A 559 -12.47 -32.10 -2.94
N GLY A 560 -12.34 -31.36 -1.85
CA GLY A 560 -11.66 -31.81 -0.63
C GLY A 560 -10.18 -32.14 -0.80
N GLY A 561 -9.58 -31.88 -1.97
CA GLY A 561 -8.23 -32.34 -2.31
C GLY A 561 -8.14 -33.81 -2.73
N GLU A 562 -9.27 -34.49 -2.96
CA GLU A 562 -9.31 -35.91 -3.33
C GLU A 562 -9.27 -36.10 -4.85
N ILE A 563 -8.29 -36.86 -5.34
CA ILE A 563 -8.08 -37.12 -6.76
C ILE A 563 -7.65 -38.57 -7.01
N THR A 564 -8.23 -39.21 -8.03
CA THR A 564 -7.84 -40.57 -8.44
C THR A 564 -6.56 -40.56 -9.27
N PRO A 565 -5.79 -41.66 -9.32
CA PRO A 565 -4.61 -41.77 -10.18
C PRO A 565 -4.91 -41.47 -11.66
N GLU A 566 -6.05 -41.92 -12.19
CA GLU A 566 -6.45 -41.72 -13.59
C GLU A 566 -6.67 -40.24 -13.89
N LYS A 567 -7.37 -39.54 -12.99
CA LYS A 567 -7.59 -38.09 -13.11
C LYS A 567 -6.29 -37.31 -12.98
N LEU A 568 -5.37 -37.75 -12.12
CA LEU A 568 -4.05 -37.15 -11.98
C LEU A 568 -3.20 -37.33 -13.26
N ILE A 569 -3.27 -38.50 -13.89
CA ILE A 569 -2.63 -38.77 -15.19
C ILE A 569 -3.16 -37.81 -16.26
N VAL A 570 -4.48 -37.63 -16.36
CA VAL A 570 -5.08 -36.70 -17.33
C VAL A 570 -4.54 -35.27 -17.15
N ILE A 571 -4.45 -34.77 -15.91
CA ILE A 571 -3.87 -33.45 -15.64
C ILE A 571 -2.40 -33.41 -16.12
N GLY A 572 -1.62 -34.46 -15.86
CA GLY A 572 -0.24 -34.57 -16.30
C GLY A 572 -0.08 -34.58 -17.82
N GLU A 573 -0.96 -35.30 -18.53
CA GLU A 573 -0.97 -35.34 -19.99
C GLU A 573 -1.35 -33.98 -20.59
N VAL A 574 -2.39 -33.32 -20.06
CA VAL A 574 -2.76 -31.96 -20.46
C VAL A 574 -1.59 -30.99 -20.24
N ALA A 575 -0.98 -31.02 -19.06
CA ALA A 575 0.16 -30.16 -18.76
C ALA A 575 1.33 -30.39 -19.73
N ARG A 576 1.66 -31.65 -20.03
CA ARG A 576 2.71 -32.02 -20.98
C ARG A 576 2.39 -31.55 -22.39
N ASP A 577 1.20 -31.86 -22.89
CA ASP A 577 0.83 -31.67 -24.30
C ASP A 577 0.69 -30.17 -24.66
N PHE A 578 0.27 -29.33 -23.70
CA PHE A 578 0.21 -27.88 -23.86
C PHE A 578 1.44 -27.15 -23.30
N GLY A 579 2.42 -27.88 -22.75
CA GLY A 579 3.64 -27.32 -22.18
C GLY A 579 3.39 -26.34 -21.04
N LEU A 580 2.47 -26.67 -20.13
CA LEU A 580 2.03 -25.85 -19.00
C LEU A 580 2.90 -26.13 -17.76
N TYR A 581 3.18 -25.09 -16.98
CA TYR A 581 3.81 -25.25 -15.67
C TYR A 581 2.76 -25.66 -14.62
N THR A 582 3.07 -26.63 -13.77
CA THR A 582 2.15 -27.16 -12.76
C THR A 582 2.54 -26.74 -11.34
N LYS A 583 1.59 -26.28 -10.52
CA LYS A 583 1.83 -25.98 -9.10
C LYS A 583 0.73 -26.53 -8.19
N ILE A 584 1.12 -27.22 -7.12
CA ILE A 584 0.21 -27.56 -6.02
C ILE A 584 -0.06 -26.30 -5.20
N THR A 585 -1.34 -25.98 -5.01
CA THR A 585 -1.81 -24.77 -4.32
C THR A 585 -2.16 -25.05 -2.86
N GLY A 586 -2.18 -24.00 -2.03
CA GLY A 586 -2.63 -24.09 -0.64
C GLY A 586 -4.10 -24.48 -0.46
N GLY A 587 -4.89 -24.56 -1.54
CA GLY A 587 -6.25 -25.08 -1.55
C GLY A 587 -6.36 -26.56 -1.89
N GLN A 588 -5.24 -27.30 -1.90
CA GLN A 588 -5.19 -28.72 -2.32
C GLN A 588 -5.63 -28.92 -3.78
N ARG A 589 -5.20 -28.02 -4.67
CA ARG A 589 -5.45 -28.10 -6.12
C ARG A 589 -4.16 -28.09 -6.92
N ILE A 590 -4.26 -28.46 -8.19
CA ILE A 590 -3.18 -28.34 -9.17
C ILE A 590 -3.54 -27.20 -10.13
N ASP A 591 -2.68 -26.19 -10.21
CA ASP A 591 -2.82 -25.05 -11.11
C ASP A 591 -1.88 -25.23 -12.31
N LEU A 592 -2.41 -24.99 -13.51
CA LEU A 592 -1.72 -25.15 -14.80
C LEU A 592 -1.51 -23.77 -15.42
N PHE A 593 -0.26 -23.34 -15.55
CA PHE A 593 0.12 -21.99 -15.99
C PHE A 593 0.66 -21.98 -17.42
N GLY A 594 0.32 -20.93 -18.16
CA GLY A 594 0.94 -20.59 -19.44
C GLY A 594 0.08 -20.91 -20.65
N ALA A 595 -1.21 -21.18 -20.46
CA ALA A 595 -2.14 -21.43 -21.55
C ALA A 595 -2.40 -20.13 -22.32
N THR A 596 -2.39 -20.17 -23.65
CA THR A 596 -2.89 -19.06 -24.46
C THR A 596 -4.42 -19.09 -24.50
N VAL A 597 -5.05 -17.96 -24.85
CA VAL A 597 -6.52 -17.85 -24.86
C VAL A 597 -7.19 -18.88 -25.77
N ASP A 598 -6.56 -19.19 -26.92
CA ASP A 598 -7.03 -20.16 -27.92
C ASP A 598 -6.82 -21.63 -27.51
N GLN A 599 -5.91 -21.88 -26.55
CA GLN A 599 -5.71 -23.21 -25.97
C GLN A 599 -6.75 -23.54 -24.89
N LEU A 600 -7.34 -22.52 -24.24
CA LEU A 600 -8.26 -22.73 -23.11
C LEU A 600 -9.40 -23.72 -23.46
N PRO A 601 -10.13 -23.59 -24.59
CA PRO A 601 -11.19 -24.55 -24.89
C PRO A 601 -10.69 -25.97 -25.13
N GLN A 602 -9.50 -26.14 -25.73
CA GLN A 602 -8.93 -27.45 -26.00
C GLN A 602 -8.50 -28.15 -24.70
N ILE A 603 -7.90 -27.39 -23.78
CA ILE A 603 -7.53 -27.84 -22.44
C ILE A 603 -8.79 -28.26 -21.68
N TRP A 604 -9.79 -27.38 -21.61
CA TRP A 604 -11.02 -27.65 -20.88
C TRP A 604 -11.84 -28.78 -21.48
N LYS A 605 -11.82 -28.97 -22.80
CA LYS A 605 -12.48 -30.11 -23.44
C LYS A 605 -11.94 -31.44 -22.89
N ARG A 606 -10.62 -31.60 -22.82
CA ARG A 606 -9.98 -32.81 -22.25
C ARG A 606 -10.27 -32.99 -20.77
N LEU A 607 -10.25 -31.91 -20.00
CA LEU A 607 -10.55 -31.96 -18.56
C LEU A 607 -12.01 -32.34 -18.31
N VAL A 608 -12.96 -31.73 -19.03
CA VAL A 608 -14.40 -32.03 -18.93
C VAL A 608 -14.73 -33.45 -19.38
N ASP A 609 -14.11 -33.92 -20.47
CA ASP A 609 -14.27 -35.31 -20.95
C ASP A 609 -13.76 -36.34 -19.92
N ALA A 610 -12.76 -35.97 -19.10
CA ALA A 610 -12.28 -36.76 -17.97
C ALA A 610 -13.09 -36.57 -16.67
N GLY A 611 -14.19 -35.81 -16.72
CA GLY A 611 -15.07 -35.57 -15.59
C GLY A 611 -14.55 -34.55 -14.57
N PHE A 612 -13.73 -33.59 -14.99
CA PHE A 612 -13.44 -32.39 -14.19
C PHE A 612 -14.47 -31.29 -14.45
N GLU A 613 -14.63 -30.44 -13.45
CA GLU A 613 -15.35 -29.16 -13.54
C GLU A 613 -14.36 -28.01 -13.32
N SER A 614 -14.80 -26.78 -13.64
CA SER A 614 -14.09 -25.57 -13.31
C SER A 614 -13.92 -25.40 -11.79
N GLY A 615 -12.68 -25.14 -11.36
CA GLY A 615 -12.40 -24.72 -10.00
C GLY A 615 -12.84 -23.28 -9.70
N HIS A 616 -13.34 -22.54 -10.70
CA HIS A 616 -13.75 -21.13 -10.59
C HIS A 616 -12.65 -20.25 -9.95
N ALA A 617 -11.38 -20.59 -10.22
CA ALA A 617 -10.24 -19.86 -9.66
C ALA A 617 -10.12 -18.42 -10.20
N TYR A 618 -10.77 -18.14 -11.32
CA TYR A 618 -10.90 -16.81 -11.94
C TYR A 618 -11.96 -15.96 -11.25
N GLY A 619 -13.12 -16.55 -10.94
CA GLY A 619 -14.27 -15.84 -10.43
C GLY A 619 -14.16 -15.36 -8.98
N LYS A 620 -15.06 -14.44 -8.63
CA LYS A 620 -15.47 -14.15 -7.24
C LYS A 620 -16.54 -15.17 -6.84
N ALA A 621 -16.08 -16.37 -6.51
CA ALA A 621 -16.92 -17.49 -6.10
C ALA A 621 -16.23 -18.33 -5.02
N LEU A 622 -16.86 -19.43 -4.57
CA LEU A 622 -16.18 -20.43 -3.76
C LEU A 622 -15.03 -21.07 -4.56
N ARG A 623 -13.80 -20.79 -4.12
CA ARG A 623 -12.59 -21.32 -4.76
C ARG A 623 -12.17 -22.67 -4.23
N THR A 624 -12.37 -22.94 -2.94
CA THR A 624 -11.91 -24.21 -2.36
C THR A 624 -12.51 -24.50 -0.99
N VAL A 625 -12.67 -25.79 -0.69
CA VAL A 625 -12.85 -26.30 0.68
C VAL A 625 -11.68 -27.23 1.01
N LYS A 626 -10.70 -26.72 1.77
CA LYS A 626 -9.51 -27.50 2.17
C LYS A 626 -9.90 -28.50 3.26
N SER A 627 -9.44 -29.74 3.18
CA SER A 627 -9.70 -30.77 4.19
C SER A 627 -8.40 -31.28 4.82
N CYS A 628 -8.48 -31.83 6.03
CA CYS A 628 -7.48 -32.82 6.44
C CYS A 628 -8.01 -34.23 6.17
N VAL A 629 -7.15 -35.24 6.30
CA VAL A 629 -7.49 -36.64 5.97
C VAL A 629 -8.51 -37.32 6.92
N GLY A 630 -9.03 -36.58 7.90
CA GLY A 630 -10.15 -37.01 8.76
C GLY A 630 -9.94 -38.33 9.51
N THR A 631 -11.04 -38.94 9.94
CA THR A 631 -11.08 -40.30 10.52
C THR A 631 -10.66 -41.40 9.55
N THR A 632 -10.69 -41.12 8.25
CA THR A 632 -10.30 -42.07 7.20
C THR A 632 -8.85 -42.50 7.33
N TRP A 633 -7.94 -41.58 7.67
CA TRP A 633 -6.50 -41.88 7.76
C TRP A 633 -5.79 -41.34 9.00
N CYS A 634 -6.27 -40.26 9.62
CA CYS A 634 -5.57 -39.65 10.75
C CYS A 634 -5.98 -40.34 12.07
N ARG A 635 -4.99 -40.82 12.83
CA ARG A 635 -5.22 -41.38 14.18
C ARG A 635 -5.87 -40.42 15.19
N TYR A 636 -5.87 -39.12 14.90
CA TYR A 636 -6.49 -38.08 15.71
C TYR A 636 -7.82 -37.57 15.13
N GLY A 637 -8.23 -38.09 13.97
CA GLY A 637 -9.50 -37.71 13.37
C GLY A 637 -10.66 -38.07 14.30
N VAL A 638 -11.54 -37.11 14.53
CA VAL A 638 -12.76 -37.27 15.33
C VAL A 638 -13.96 -37.49 14.43
N GLN A 639 -14.01 -36.81 13.28
CA GLN A 639 -15.05 -36.98 12.26
C GLN A 639 -14.49 -37.00 10.83
N ASP A 640 -15.34 -37.39 9.88
CA ASP A 640 -15.02 -37.41 8.44
C ASP A 640 -15.00 -36.00 7.86
N SER A 641 -13.85 -35.34 7.97
CA SER A 641 -13.64 -34.01 7.37
C SER A 641 -13.53 -34.03 5.85
N VAL A 642 -13.18 -35.16 5.24
CA VAL A 642 -13.00 -35.24 3.79
C VAL A 642 -14.38 -35.30 3.12
N GLY A 643 -15.24 -36.20 3.57
CA GLY A 643 -16.62 -36.32 3.08
C GLY A 643 -17.38 -35.00 3.20
N LEU A 644 -17.32 -34.36 4.37
CA LEU A 644 -17.96 -33.04 4.57
C LEU A 644 -17.34 -31.95 3.68
N ALA A 645 -16.02 -31.93 3.50
CA ALA A 645 -15.39 -30.94 2.61
C ALA A 645 -15.82 -31.11 1.15
N ILE A 646 -15.94 -32.36 0.67
CA ILE A 646 -16.44 -32.68 -0.67
C ILE A 646 -17.90 -32.23 -0.80
N GLU A 647 -18.75 -32.54 0.18
CA GLU A 647 -20.15 -32.14 0.19
C GLU A 647 -20.31 -30.62 0.11
N LEU A 648 -19.62 -29.87 0.97
CA LEU A 648 -19.68 -28.40 0.99
C LEU A 648 -19.11 -27.79 -0.29
N GLU A 649 -18.01 -28.35 -0.81
CA GLU A 649 -17.44 -27.85 -2.06
C GLU A 649 -18.37 -28.07 -3.23
N LEU A 650 -19.00 -29.25 -3.30
CA LEU A 650 -19.97 -29.53 -4.33
C LEU A 650 -21.22 -28.69 -4.14
N ARG A 651 -21.75 -28.53 -2.93
CA ARG A 651 -22.95 -27.73 -2.67
C ARG A 651 -22.79 -26.27 -3.14
N TYR A 652 -21.66 -25.64 -2.85
CA TYR A 652 -21.46 -24.21 -3.10
C TYR A 652 -20.62 -23.89 -4.34
N ARG A 653 -20.35 -24.88 -5.21
CA ARG A 653 -19.65 -24.65 -6.48
C ARG A 653 -20.42 -23.67 -7.36
N GLY A 654 -19.70 -22.81 -8.07
CA GLY A 654 -20.29 -21.78 -8.92
C GLY A 654 -20.96 -20.60 -8.19
N LEU A 655 -21.10 -20.63 -6.87
CA LEU A 655 -21.80 -19.59 -6.13
C LEU A 655 -21.06 -18.24 -6.26
N ARG A 656 -21.63 -17.31 -7.04
CA ARG A 656 -21.07 -15.96 -7.21
C ARG A 656 -21.31 -15.11 -5.96
N SER A 657 -20.30 -14.32 -5.59
CA SER A 657 -20.31 -13.53 -4.35
C SER A 657 -19.55 -12.22 -4.52
N PRO A 658 -19.78 -11.21 -3.65
CA PRO A 658 -19.11 -9.92 -3.75
C PRO A 658 -17.58 -10.01 -3.77
N HIS A 659 -17.01 -11.04 -3.14
CA HIS A 659 -15.60 -11.38 -3.24
C HIS A 659 -15.39 -12.91 -3.27
N LYS A 660 -14.18 -13.39 -3.63
CA LYS A 660 -13.83 -14.82 -3.58
C LYS A 660 -13.93 -15.39 -2.16
N LEU A 661 -14.43 -16.61 -2.06
CA LEU A 661 -14.63 -17.35 -0.81
C LEU A 661 -13.68 -18.54 -0.73
N LYS A 662 -13.20 -18.85 0.47
CA LYS A 662 -12.44 -20.04 0.81
C LYS A 662 -13.03 -20.65 2.07
N SER A 663 -13.01 -21.97 2.16
CA SER A 663 -13.41 -22.72 3.34
C SER A 663 -12.42 -23.82 3.67
N ALA A 664 -12.55 -24.39 4.87
CA ALA A 664 -11.86 -25.61 5.22
C ALA A 664 -12.58 -26.38 6.34
N VAL A 665 -12.40 -27.70 6.33
CA VAL A 665 -12.94 -28.64 7.30
C VAL A 665 -11.79 -29.40 7.96
N SER A 666 -11.65 -29.25 9.27
CA SER A 666 -10.69 -30.00 10.08
C SER A 666 -11.39 -31.09 10.87
N GLY A 667 -10.93 -32.33 10.72
CA GLY A 667 -11.48 -33.50 11.44
C GLY A 667 -11.15 -33.55 12.93
N CYS A 668 -10.41 -32.59 13.48
CA CYS A 668 -10.16 -32.43 14.92
C CYS A 668 -9.62 -31.02 15.24
N ALA A 669 -9.51 -30.71 16.53
CA ALA A 669 -9.00 -29.42 17.04
C ALA A 669 -7.51 -29.13 16.73
N ARG A 670 -6.75 -30.10 16.18
CA ARG A 670 -5.38 -29.86 15.68
C ARG A 670 -5.35 -29.05 14.38
N GLU A 671 -6.49 -28.94 13.71
CA GLU A 671 -6.73 -27.87 12.74
C GLU A 671 -5.82 -27.89 11.50
N CYS A 672 -5.39 -29.07 11.04
CA CYS A 672 -4.48 -29.17 9.88
C CYS A 672 -5.01 -28.52 8.58
N ALA A 673 -6.32 -28.24 8.50
CA ALA A 673 -6.94 -27.61 7.33
C ALA A 673 -6.92 -26.06 7.38
N GLU A 674 -6.50 -25.42 8.48
CA GLU A 674 -6.53 -23.96 8.66
C GLU A 674 -7.94 -23.34 8.50
N ALA A 675 -8.98 -24.07 8.88
CA ALA A 675 -10.38 -23.64 9.02
C ALA A 675 -10.55 -22.22 9.58
N ARG A 676 -9.87 -21.85 10.67
CA ARG A 676 -10.01 -20.50 11.26
C ARG A 676 -9.41 -19.39 10.40
N GLY A 677 -8.58 -19.72 9.41
CA GLY A 677 -8.04 -18.75 8.44
C GLY A 677 -8.93 -18.54 7.21
N LYS A 678 -10.11 -19.15 7.15
CA LYS A 678 -11.00 -19.15 5.97
C LYS A 678 -12.26 -18.30 6.20
N ASP A 679 -12.92 -17.90 5.11
CA ASP A 679 -14.11 -17.05 5.16
C ASP A 679 -15.24 -17.73 5.97
N PHE A 680 -15.32 -19.06 5.93
CA PHE A 680 -15.99 -19.91 6.91
C PHE A 680 -15.21 -21.21 7.11
N GLY A 681 -15.11 -21.70 8.35
CA GLY A 681 -14.29 -22.84 8.72
C GLY A 681 -15.01 -23.78 9.68
N ILE A 682 -14.77 -25.08 9.52
CA ILE A 682 -15.42 -26.12 10.30
C ILE A 682 -14.37 -26.94 11.05
N ILE A 683 -14.59 -27.16 12.34
CA ILE A 683 -13.72 -28.01 13.18
C ILE A 683 -14.57 -29.06 13.88
N ALA A 684 -14.23 -30.33 13.72
CA ALA A 684 -14.92 -31.43 14.38
C ALA A 684 -14.74 -31.41 15.90
N THR A 685 -15.79 -31.77 16.60
CA THR A 685 -15.81 -32.10 18.02
C THR A 685 -16.37 -33.51 18.22
N GLU A 686 -16.32 -34.03 19.45
CA GLU A 686 -16.92 -35.33 19.77
C GLU A 686 -18.46 -35.31 19.68
N LYS A 687 -19.08 -34.13 19.70
CA LYS A 687 -20.54 -33.96 19.72
C LYS A 687 -21.12 -33.50 18.38
N GLY A 688 -20.29 -33.01 17.47
CA GLY A 688 -20.73 -32.41 16.21
C GLY A 688 -19.65 -31.53 15.60
N TRP A 689 -20.04 -30.36 15.12
CA TRP A 689 -19.16 -29.44 14.41
C TRP A 689 -19.19 -28.05 15.04
N ASN A 690 -18.02 -27.43 15.13
CA ASN A 690 -17.89 -26.01 15.40
C ASN A 690 -17.79 -25.25 14.08
N LEU A 691 -18.67 -24.28 13.88
CA LEU A 691 -18.68 -23.37 12.73
C LEU A 691 -18.05 -22.04 13.11
N TYR A 692 -17.01 -21.65 12.36
CA TYR A 692 -16.34 -20.36 12.46
C TYR A 692 -16.60 -19.53 11.21
N VAL A 693 -16.78 -18.22 11.35
CA VAL A 693 -17.04 -17.30 10.21
C VAL A 693 -16.19 -16.04 10.27
N GLY A 694 -15.96 -15.43 9.12
CA GLY A 694 -15.29 -14.13 9.02
C GLY A 694 -13.76 -14.20 8.99
N GLY A 695 -13.14 -15.35 8.78
CA GLY A 695 -11.68 -15.44 8.67
C GLY A 695 -11.17 -14.99 7.30
N ASN A 696 -9.89 -14.60 7.21
CA ASN A 696 -9.26 -14.31 5.93
C ASN A 696 -7.76 -14.65 5.94
N GLY A 697 -7.29 -15.23 4.84
CA GLY A 697 -5.88 -15.23 4.44
C GLY A 697 -5.65 -14.14 3.39
N GLY A 698 -4.83 -13.13 3.73
CA GLY A 698 -4.58 -11.95 2.91
C GLY A 698 -3.54 -11.01 3.52
N PHE A 699 -3.52 -9.75 3.06
CA PHE A 699 -2.59 -8.71 3.54
C PHE A 699 -2.72 -8.44 5.04
N THR A 700 -3.96 -8.47 5.55
CA THR A 700 -4.27 -8.40 6.98
C THR A 700 -4.95 -9.71 7.39
N PRO A 701 -4.18 -10.76 7.76
CA PRO A 701 -4.74 -12.04 8.13
C PRO A 701 -5.63 -11.88 9.39
N ARG A 702 -6.77 -12.57 9.39
CA ARG A 702 -7.76 -12.47 10.47
C ARG A 702 -8.36 -13.83 10.74
N HIS A 703 -8.39 -14.25 12.01
CA HIS A 703 -9.03 -15.51 12.40
C HIS A 703 -10.55 -15.38 12.41
N ALA A 704 -11.24 -16.42 11.97
CA ALA A 704 -12.68 -16.56 12.02
C ALA A 704 -13.17 -16.71 13.47
N ASP A 705 -14.34 -16.15 13.77
CA ASP A 705 -14.97 -16.21 15.08
C ASP A 705 -15.96 -17.36 15.17
N LEU A 706 -16.14 -17.92 16.36
CA LEU A 706 -17.08 -19.01 16.60
C LEU A 706 -18.53 -18.51 16.47
N LEU A 707 -19.24 -19.05 15.48
CA LEU A 707 -20.66 -18.78 15.25
C LEU A 707 -21.54 -19.76 16.05
N ALA A 708 -21.29 -21.06 15.90
CA ALA A 708 -22.04 -22.13 16.56
C ALA A 708 -21.10 -23.27 16.95
N SER A 709 -21.40 -23.97 18.05
CA SER A 709 -20.61 -25.10 18.54
C SER A 709 -21.43 -26.37 18.64
N ASP A 710 -20.76 -27.51 18.46
CA ASP A 710 -21.32 -28.86 18.65
C ASP A 710 -22.64 -29.11 17.89
N VAL A 711 -22.79 -28.54 16.70
CA VAL A 711 -23.99 -28.73 15.87
C VAL A 711 -23.87 -29.99 15.00
N ASP A 712 -25.01 -30.64 14.71
CA ASP A 712 -25.06 -31.73 13.74
C ASP A 712 -24.86 -31.21 12.29
N THR A 713 -24.62 -32.11 11.34
CA THR A 713 -24.33 -31.77 9.95
C THR A 713 -25.49 -31.05 9.25
N GLU A 714 -26.75 -31.40 9.54
CA GLU A 714 -27.91 -30.76 8.91
C GLU A 714 -28.02 -29.30 9.37
N THR A 715 -27.91 -29.08 10.69
CA THR A 715 -27.90 -27.74 11.28
C THR A 715 -26.71 -26.92 10.78
N LEU A 716 -25.52 -27.52 10.68
CA LEU A 716 -24.32 -26.87 10.14
C LEU A 716 -24.54 -26.34 8.73
N ILE A 717 -25.08 -27.18 7.83
CA ILE A 717 -25.32 -26.80 6.44
C ILE A 717 -26.33 -25.65 6.35
N LYS A 718 -27.43 -25.71 7.12
CA LYS A 718 -28.40 -24.59 7.17
C LYS A 718 -27.75 -23.29 7.59
N LEU A 719 -26.90 -23.30 8.63
CA LEU A 719 -26.21 -22.10 9.08
C LEU A 719 -25.24 -21.55 8.03
N ILE A 720 -24.54 -22.41 7.29
CA ILE A 720 -23.64 -21.97 6.20
C ILE A 720 -24.46 -21.41 5.04
N ASP A 721 -25.56 -22.05 4.65
CA ASP A 721 -26.47 -21.56 3.60
C ASP A 721 -26.96 -20.14 3.93
N ARG A 722 -27.45 -19.93 5.16
CA ARG A 722 -27.90 -18.63 5.65
C ARG A 722 -26.78 -17.60 5.68
N PHE A 723 -25.60 -17.96 6.19
CA PHE A 723 -24.43 -17.09 6.24
C PHE A 723 -24.03 -16.59 4.84
N LEU A 724 -23.89 -17.53 3.88
CA LEU A 724 -23.46 -17.22 2.52
C LEU A 724 -24.50 -16.35 1.80
N MET A 725 -25.79 -16.69 1.89
CA MET A 725 -26.84 -15.92 1.24
C MET A 725 -27.02 -14.54 1.86
N PHE A 726 -26.92 -14.42 3.18
CA PHE A 726 -27.00 -13.13 3.85
C PHE A 726 -25.82 -12.23 3.49
N TYR A 727 -24.60 -12.78 3.43
CA TYR A 727 -23.40 -12.08 2.94
C TYR A 727 -23.57 -11.61 1.49
N ILE A 728 -24.02 -12.49 0.59
CA ILE A 728 -24.20 -12.15 -0.84
C ILE A 728 -25.18 -10.99 -1.03
N ARG A 729 -26.26 -10.96 -0.24
CA ARG A 729 -27.30 -9.92 -0.29
C ARG A 729 -26.83 -8.57 0.27
N THR A 730 -26.08 -8.59 1.37
CA THR A 730 -25.86 -7.38 2.18
C THR A 730 -24.48 -6.77 2.06
N ALA A 731 -23.45 -7.54 1.67
CA ALA A 731 -22.09 -7.03 1.59
C ALA A 731 -21.89 -6.06 0.41
N ASP A 732 -20.92 -5.17 0.56
CA ASP A 732 -20.53 -4.22 -0.48
C ASP A 732 -19.59 -4.86 -1.52
N ARG A 733 -19.32 -4.14 -2.62
CA ARG A 733 -18.48 -4.60 -3.73
C ARG A 733 -17.07 -4.97 -3.23
N LEU A 734 -16.58 -6.14 -3.64
CA LEU A 734 -15.24 -6.63 -3.28
C LEU A 734 -14.96 -6.70 -1.78
N GLN A 735 -15.99 -6.62 -0.93
CA GLN A 735 -15.85 -6.68 0.53
C GLN A 735 -15.63 -8.12 0.99
N ARG A 736 -14.63 -8.36 1.86
CA ARG A 736 -14.39 -9.68 2.47
C ARG A 736 -15.40 -9.94 3.59
N THR A 737 -15.69 -11.21 3.89
CA THR A 737 -16.59 -11.58 4.99
C THR A 737 -16.13 -11.02 6.34
N SER A 738 -14.82 -10.95 6.59
CA SER A 738 -14.25 -10.35 7.81
C SER A 738 -14.68 -8.89 8.00
N THR A 739 -14.39 -8.06 6.99
CA THR A 739 -14.72 -6.63 6.99
C THR A 739 -16.22 -6.36 6.90
N TRP A 740 -16.97 -7.30 6.32
CA TRP A 740 -18.42 -7.23 6.28
C TRP A 740 -19.04 -7.44 7.67
N ILE A 741 -18.64 -8.49 8.39
CA ILE A 741 -19.09 -8.71 9.78
C ILE A 741 -18.73 -7.51 10.66
N GLU A 742 -17.53 -6.97 10.52
CA GLU A 742 -17.09 -5.77 11.28
C GLU A 742 -17.92 -4.52 10.95
N SER A 743 -18.50 -4.44 9.74
CA SER A 743 -19.35 -3.31 9.33
C SER A 743 -20.81 -3.43 9.75
N LEU A 744 -21.26 -4.61 10.20
CA LEU A 744 -22.62 -4.79 10.70
C LEU A 744 -22.77 -4.09 12.05
N GLU A 745 -23.85 -3.35 12.25
CA GLU A 745 -24.20 -2.81 13.56
C GLU A 745 -24.45 -3.96 14.54
N GLY A 746 -23.66 -4.07 15.60
CA GLY A 746 -23.66 -5.22 16.51
C GLY A 746 -22.82 -6.42 16.04
N GLY A 747 -22.14 -6.30 14.90
CA GLY A 747 -21.13 -7.25 14.42
C GLY A 747 -21.59 -8.70 14.34
N LEU A 748 -20.84 -9.60 14.97
CA LEU A 748 -21.15 -11.03 15.01
C LEU A 748 -22.44 -11.34 15.77
N ASP A 749 -22.78 -10.56 16.80
CA ASP A 749 -24.00 -10.80 17.59
C ASP A 749 -25.25 -10.48 16.78
N HIS A 750 -25.20 -9.41 15.98
CA HIS A 750 -26.27 -9.14 15.01
C HIS A 750 -26.39 -10.25 13.97
N LEU A 751 -25.25 -10.71 13.40
CA LEU A 751 -25.27 -11.83 12.48
C LEU A 751 -25.94 -13.07 13.12
N LYS A 752 -25.56 -13.44 14.35
CA LYS A 752 -26.17 -14.56 15.09
C LYS A 752 -27.68 -14.38 15.26
N ALA A 753 -28.11 -13.21 15.70
CA ALA A 753 -29.54 -12.92 15.87
C ALA A 753 -30.32 -13.15 14.56
N VAL A 754 -29.74 -12.80 13.40
CA VAL A 754 -30.40 -12.96 12.11
C VAL A 754 -30.36 -14.41 11.61
N ILE A 755 -29.20 -15.07 11.60
CA ILE A 755 -29.05 -16.37 10.91
C ILE A 755 -29.19 -17.59 11.83
N VAL A 756 -29.10 -17.40 13.15
CA VAL A 756 -29.31 -18.47 14.15
C VAL A 756 -30.70 -18.35 14.74
N ASP A 757 -31.04 -17.16 15.27
CA ASP A 757 -32.29 -16.94 16.01
C ASP A 757 -33.46 -16.49 15.10
N ASP A 758 -33.20 -16.30 13.80
CA ASP A 758 -34.17 -15.86 12.80
C ASP A 758 -34.94 -14.58 13.19
N SER A 759 -34.24 -13.61 13.79
CA SER A 759 -34.85 -12.37 14.30
C SER A 759 -35.59 -11.55 13.25
N LEU A 760 -35.27 -11.74 11.96
CA LEU A 760 -35.93 -11.09 10.83
C LEU A 760 -36.97 -11.97 10.11
N GLY A 761 -37.09 -13.26 10.46
CA GLY A 761 -37.99 -14.21 9.80
C GLY A 761 -37.63 -14.53 8.34
N ILE A 762 -36.33 -14.47 7.98
CA ILE A 762 -35.85 -14.63 6.60
C ILE A 762 -35.04 -15.91 6.37
N CYS A 763 -34.80 -16.72 7.40
CA CYS A 763 -33.92 -17.89 7.27
C CYS A 763 -34.41 -18.89 6.21
N ALA A 764 -35.73 -19.14 6.14
CA ALA A 764 -36.32 -20.02 5.13
C ALA A 764 -36.09 -19.49 3.70
N ASP A 765 -36.16 -18.17 3.49
CA ASP A 765 -35.89 -17.53 2.20
C ASP A 765 -34.42 -17.59 1.80
N LEU A 766 -33.51 -17.55 2.78
CA LEU A 766 -32.07 -17.71 2.54
C LEU A 766 -31.76 -19.16 2.14
N GLU A 767 -32.33 -20.13 2.85
CA GLU A 767 -32.19 -21.56 2.56
C GLU A 767 -32.78 -21.91 1.18
N ALA A 768 -33.97 -21.41 0.85
CA ALA A 768 -34.59 -21.63 -0.45
C ALA A 768 -33.77 -21.04 -1.61
N ALA A 769 -33.15 -19.87 -1.41
CA ALA A 769 -32.26 -19.28 -2.40
C ALA A 769 -31.00 -20.12 -2.62
N MET A 770 -30.43 -20.70 -1.55
CA MET A 770 -29.31 -21.64 -1.69
C MET A 770 -29.72 -22.95 -2.36
N ALA A 771 -30.88 -23.50 -2.00
CA ALA A 771 -31.40 -24.70 -2.65
C ALA A 771 -31.56 -24.49 -4.18
N LYS A 772 -32.11 -23.35 -4.60
CA LYS A 772 -32.20 -22.99 -6.02
C LYS A 772 -30.83 -22.96 -6.70
N HIS A 773 -29.81 -22.36 -6.08
CA HIS A 773 -28.44 -22.37 -6.60
C HIS A 773 -27.89 -23.79 -6.77
N VAL A 774 -28.10 -24.65 -5.76
CA VAL A 774 -27.63 -26.04 -5.77
C VAL A 774 -28.30 -26.84 -6.90
N ASP A 775 -29.62 -26.67 -7.07
CA ASP A 775 -30.41 -27.40 -8.06
C ASP A 775 -30.10 -26.97 -9.49
N ASN A 776 -29.72 -25.70 -9.70
CA ASN A 776 -29.50 -25.11 -11.02
C ASN A 776 -28.03 -25.01 -11.44
N TYR A 777 -27.08 -25.45 -10.61
CA TYR A 777 -25.66 -25.35 -10.93
C TYR A 777 -25.33 -26.05 -12.26
N ALA A 778 -24.66 -25.32 -13.14
CA ALA A 778 -24.02 -25.84 -14.34
C ALA A 778 -22.57 -25.34 -14.42
N ASP A 779 -21.66 -26.19 -14.90
CA ASP A 779 -20.26 -25.82 -15.10
C ASP A 779 -20.12 -24.83 -16.27
N GLU A 780 -19.50 -23.67 -16.00
CA GLU A 780 -19.35 -22.59 -16.99
C GLU A 780 -18.51 -23.02 -18.20
N TRP A 781 -17.47 -23.84 -17.99
CA TRP A 781 -16.62 -24.30 -19.10
C TRP A 781 -17.34 -25.32 -19.97
N ARG A 782 -18.11 -26.24 -19.40
CA ARG A 782 -19.02 -27.10 -20.16
C ARG A 782 -20.00 -26.26 -20.99
N GLY A 783 -20.60 -25.21 -20.39
CA GLY A 783 -21.50 -24.29 -21.09
C GLY A 783 -20.84 -23.54 -22.25
N VAL A 784 -19.55 -23.22 -22.15
CA VAL A 784 -18.77 -22.66 -23.27
C VAL A 784 -18.52 -23.69 -24.37
N LEU A 785 -18.17 -24.93 -24.01
CA LEU A 785 -17.83 -25.99 -24.97
C LEU A 785 -19.04 -26.48 -25.78
N GLU A 786 -20.24 -26.38 -25.21
CA GLU A 786 -21.50 -26.81 -25.82
C GLU A 786 -22.16 -25.70 -26.68
N ASP A 787 -21.65 -24.45 -26.60
CA ASP A 787 -22.20 -23.29 -27.30
C ASP A 787 -21.18 -22.67 -28.28
N PRO A 788 -21.38 -22.81 -29.60
CA PRO A 788 -20.48 -22.27 -30.62
C PRO A 788 -20.25 -20.75 -30.52
N GLU A 789 -21.24 -19.97 -30.08
CA GLU A 789 -21.11 -18.50 -29.97
C GLU A 789 -20.24 -18.10 -28.77
N LYS A 790 -20.34 -18.84 -27.66
CA LYS A 790 -19.45 -18.65 -26.50
C LYS A 790 -18.04 -19.10 -26.84
N LEU A 791 -17.89 -20.24 -27.52
CA LEU A 791 -16.61 -20.81 -27.92
C LEU A 791 -15.81 -19.88 -28.85
N ALA A 792 -16.48 -19.19 -29.78
CA ALA A 792 -15.84 -18.28 -30.74
C ALA A 792 -15.12 -17.08 -30.10
N ARG A 793 -15.30 -16.84 -28.79
CA ARG A 793 -14.66 -15.74 -28.04
C ARG A 793 -13.22 -16.04 -27.62
N PHE A 794 -12.81 -17.31 -27.70
CA PHE A 794 -11.51 -17.79 -27.23
C PHE A 794 -10.52 -17.87 -28.39
N THR A 795 -10.13 -16.71 -28.93
CA THR A 795 -9.16 -16.59 -30.02
C THR A 795 -8.20 -15.44 -29.73
N SER A 796 -6.93 -15.60 -30.10
CA SER A 796 -5.87 -14.59 -29.89
C SER A 796 -6.10 -13.34 -30.74
N PHE A 797 -6.53 -13.53 -32.00
CA PHE A 797 -6.86 -12.44 -32.91
C PHE A 797 -8.13 -12.80 -33.68
N VAL A 798 -9.17 -11.98 -33.54
CA VAL A 798 -10.45 -12.16 -34.25
C VAL A 798 -10.25 -12.22 -35.77
N ASN A 799 -9.29 -11.45 -36.29
CA ASN A 799 -8.99 -11.37 -37.72
C ASN A 799 -7.96 -12.41 -38.21
N ALA A 800 -7.32 -13.15 -37.29
CA ALA A 800 -6.32 -14.17 -37.65
C ALA A 800 -6.35 -15.37 -36.67
N PRO A 801 -7.45 -16.14 -36.63
CA PRO A 801 -7.58 -17.30 -35.74
C PRO A 801 -6.42 -18.30 -35.94
N GLY A 802 -5.83 -18.78 -34.84
CA GLY A 802 -4.70 -19.71 -34.86
C GLY A 802 -3.31 -19.07 -35.00
N THR A 803 -3.22 -17.75 -35.15
CA THR A 803 -1.93 -17.04 -35.11
C THR A 803 -1.49 -16.87 -33.65
N PRO A 804 -0.30 -17.37 -33.26
CA PRO A 804 0.23 -17.14 -31.91
C PRO A 804 0.44 -15.66 -31.66
N ASP A 805 0.17 -15.20 -30.44
CA ASP A 805 0.49 -13.84 -30.04
C ASP A 805 2.01 -13.68 -29.92
N PRO A 806 2.66 -12.87 -30.78
CA PRO A 806 4.11 -12.72 -30.79
C PRO A 806 4.64 -12.02 -29.53
N THR A 807 3.76 -11.42 -28.72
CA THR A 807 4.13 -10.78 -27.45
C THR A 807 4.23 -11.77 -26.28
N ILE A 808 3.80 -13.03 -26.47
CA ILE A 808 3.88 -14.07 -25.45
C ILE A 808 5.22 -14.79 -25.57
N SER A 809 6.09 -14.61 -24.57
CA SER A 809 7.36 -15.32 -24.48
C SER A 809 7.63 -15.86 -23.07
N PHE A 810 8.46 -16.91 -23.02
CA PHE A 810 8.85 -17.60 -21.81
C PHE A 810 10.35 -17.86 -21.82
N ARG A 811 10.99 -17.74 -20.65
CA ARG A 811 12.33 -18.25 -20.38
C ARG A 811 12.24 -19.48 -19.50
N GLU A 812 13.30 -20.30 -19.46
CA GLU A 812 13.35 -21.45 -18.57
C GLU A 812 14.14 -21.12 -17.30
N GLU A 813 13.60 -21.46 -16.13
CA GLU A 813 14.27 -21.30 -14.86
C GLU A 813 13.93 -22.48 -13.95
N ARG A 814 14.93 -23.22 -13.46
CA ARG A 814 14.72 -24.41 -12.60
C ARG A 814 13.81 -25.49 -13.23
N GLY A 815 13.84 -25.62 -14.56
CA GLY A 815 12.96 -26.54 -15.30
C GLY A 815 11.50 -26.08 -15.40
N GLN A 816 11.20 -24.81 -15.08
CA GLN A 816 9.87 -24.22 -15.23
C GLN A 816 9.89 -23.12 -16.30
N LYS A 817 8.77 -22.96 -17.01
CA LYS A 817 8.55 -21.78 -17.86
C LYS A 817 8.25 -20.56 -17.00
N VAL A 818 8.99 -19.48 -17.21
CA VAL A 818 8.80 -18.19 -16.54
C VAL A 818 8.38 -17.15 -17.59
N PRO A 819 7.22 -16.50 -17.44
CA PRO A 819 6.79 -15.40 -18.30
C PRO A 819 7.87 -14.32 -18.46
N VAL A 820 8.15 -13.91 -19.70
CA VAL A 820 9.01 -12.77 -20.01
C VAL A 820 8.12 -11.57 -20.34
N LEU A 821 8.37 -10.43 -19.69
CA LEU A 821 7.71 -9.18 -20.03
C LEU A 821 8.47 -8.57 -21.21
N LEU A 822 7.91 -8.72 -22.42
CA LEU A 822 8.38 -7.94 -23.56
C LEU A 822 7.89 -6.50 -23.37
N GLY A 823 8.80 -5.53 -23.48
CA GLY A 823 8.45 -4.11 -23.39
C GLY A 823 7.40 -3.70 -24.42
N ILE A 824 6.90 -2.46 -24.31
CA ILE A 824 6.01 -1.90 -25.34
C ILE A 824 6.78 -1.93 -26.67
N PRO A 825 6.25 -2.54 -27.74
CA PRO A 825 6.90 -2.48 -29.05
C PRO A 825 7.10 -1.01 -29.42
N GLU A 826 8.32 -0.62 -29.75
CA GLU A 826 8.58 0.71 -30.30
C GLU A 826 7.74 0.88 -31.57
N VAL A 827 6.71 1.72 -31.49
CA VAL A 827 5.99 2.15 -32.69
C VAL A 827 6.94 3.08 -33.42
N VAL A 828 7.70 2.53 -34.37
CA VAL A 828 8.44 3.32 -35.34
C VAL A 828 7.41 4.17 -36.08
N ARG A 829 7.38 5.47 -35.76
CA ARG A 829 6.51 6.43 -36.44
C ARG A 829 6.99 6.71 -37.86
#